data_AF-A0A8T0AS72-F1
#
_entry.id   AF-A0A8T0AS72-F1
#
_cell.length_a   1.000
_cell.length_b   1.000
_cell.length_c   1.000
_cell.angle_alpha   90.00
_cell.angle_beta   90.00
_cell.angle_gamma   90.00
#
_symmetry.space_group_name_H-M   'P 1'
#
loop_
_entity.id
_entity.type
_entity.pdbx_description
1 polymer ?
#
loop_
_entity_poly.entity_id
_entity_poly.type
_entity_poly.pdbx_seq_one_letter_code
_entity_poly.pdbx_strand_id
1 'polypeptide(L)'
;MFEVMRFAVEQINNSSNILPTVTVGYEIFDYCLKTRSFPSILDLISNEGQIDVSAKQSKHNVVGLVGAYASSQSMSVAPLFMMDLIPMISYASSSYDLSNKWVYPSFLRTVPTNQDLIMVIIKLIQQFGWNWVAFISSNDAYSQNGLDLFRSNIKDTSICLAYFYELNSASNYSEVLNKIDSLSINVIIVFTQELPAQELVKTAIRINIRDKVWIAGDTWSMDEALSSYPGIEQIGTIFGVTATTLNLPGFDNFVYQTRLSGENDDCVNCKDGKKCNQVCENCTMLKAEDIINQNPTYSFSIQAAVHAFAHALHQALNCSMGACNTSQDIQPYVLLGYLRKISFTLQNQEIEFDQHGDPPASLAVVLWRPNKTPLFVMAATYESHPTIQFTLNSRVVPWTQNGTVPYSNCSIQCDTGFKRVQTSIHKCCFQCEKCQAQTFINTTANAYTCSPCEEGYWSDEKSIICKKRTIVYLQLSDPLSMIFLICAVTLITISIGLIILFGINYNTPVVKQPFTMSGYQMFEVMRFAVEQINNSSTILPNISLGYEIFDFCLHNQNFPSILDFISDNGRINVSGKENKHNVIGLVGPYGSTEALAIAPLFMMDFIPMISYASSSYDLSNKQLCTVLPTHSIKSSTVACQDATQLETYPHMWFCKM
;
A
#
# COMPACT_ATOMS: atom_id res chain seq x y z
N MET A 1 0.32 -48.07 -6.60
CA MET A 1 -1.08 -47.72 -6.95
C MET A 1 -1.87 -48.92 -7.47
N PHE A 2 -1.47 -49.55 -8.58
CA PHE A 2 -2.10 -50.76 -9.12
C PHE A 2 -2.34 -51.86 -8.07
N GLU A 3 -1.29 -52.26 -7.34
CA GLU A 3 -1.40 -53.30 -6.31
C GLU A 3 -2.35 -52.90 -5.17
N VAL A 4 -2.49 -51.61 -4.87
CA VAL A 4 -3.43 -51.13 -3.82
C VAL A 4 -4.88 -51.33 -4.28
N MET A 5 -5.17 -51.09 -5.55
CA MET A 5 -6.49 -51.37 -6.12
C MET A 5 -6.79 -52.87 -6.10
N ARG A 6 -5.84 -53.71 -6.49
CA ARG A 6 -5.99 -55.19 -6.42
C ARG A 6 -6.25 -55.65 -4.99
N PHE A 7 -5.43 -55.18 -4.06
CA PHE A 7 -5.58 -55.47 -2.64
C PHE A 7 -6.98 -55.09 -2.13
N ALA A 8 -7.47 -53.90 -2.46
CA ALA A 8 -8.80 -53.47 -2.05
C ALA A 8 -9.92 -54.36 -2.65
N VAL A 9 -9.81 -54.75 -3.91
CA VAL A 9 -10.76 -55.68 -4.55
C VAL A 9 -10.72 -57.06 -3.89
N GLU A 10 -9.54 -57.58 -3.58
CA GLU A 10 -9.40 -58.86 -2.88
C GLU A 10 -9.96 -58.81 -1.46
N GLN A 11 -9.80 -57.69 -0.75
CA GLN A 11 -10.44 -57.48 0.55
C GLN A 11 -11.97 -57.52 0.45
N ILE A 12 -12.54 -56.93 -0.60
CA ILE A 12 -13.99 -56.96 -0.84
C ILE A 12 -14.45 -58.38 -1.18
N ASN A 13 -13.76 -59.06 -2.10
CA ASN A 13 -14.13 -60.41 -2.54
C ASN A 13 -13.99 -61.47 -1.42
N ASN A 14 -13.07 -61.26 -0.48
CA ASN A 14 -12.91 -62.13 0.70
C ASN A 14 -13.83 -61.75 1.87
N SER A 15 -14.62 -60.69 1.75
CA SER A 15 -15.52 -60.24 2.81
C SER A 15 -16.86 -60.97 2.76
N SER A 16 -17.37 -61.38 3.92
CA SER A 16 -18.74 -61.88 4.06
C SER A 16 -19.77 -60.77 4.25
N ASN A 17 -19.32 -59.55 4.56
CA ASN A 17 -20.20 -58.44 4.95
C ASN A 17 -20.56 -57.52 3.79
N ILE A 18 -19.63 -57.31 2.86
CA ILE A 18 -19.83 -56.49 1.67
C ILE A 18 -19.87 -57.39 0.44
N LEU A 19 -20.84 -57.16 -0.43
CA LEU A 19 -21.09 -57.95 -1.65
C LEU A 19 -21.01 -59.49 -1.50
N PRO A 20 -21.69 -60.11 -0.51
CA PRO A 20 -21.66 -61.56 -0.38
C PRO A 20 -22.24 -62.22 -1.64
N THR A 21 -21.60 -63.29 -2.14
CA THR A 21 -21.94 -64.04 -3.37
C THR A 21 -21.69 -63.30 -4.70
N VAL A 22 -21.12 -62.10 -4.67
CA VAL A 22 -20.77 -61.32 -5.86
C VAL A 22 -19.26 -61.12 -5.91
N THR A 23 -18.64 -61.50 -7.03
CA THR A 23 -17.22 -61.24 -7.25
C THR A 23 -17.06 -59.94 -8.04
N VAL A 24 -16.30 -59.00 -7.49
CA VAL A 24 -15.90 -57.77 -8.19
C VAL A 24 -14.69 -58.09 -9.06
N GLY A 25 -14.86 -57.90 -10.38
CA GLY A 25 -13.77 -57.92 -11.36
C GLY A 25 -13.24 -56.52 -11.66
N TYR A 26 -12.10 -56.45 -12.33
CA TYR A 26 -11.52 -55.20 -12.81
C TYR A 26 -10.83 -55.39 -14.16
N GLU A 27 -10.82 -54.32 -14.96
CA GLU A 27 -9.94 -54.17 -16.12
C GLU A 27 -9.10 -52.91 -15.88
N ILE A 28 -7.78 -53.04 -15.97
CA ILE A 28 -6.86 -51.94 -15.65
C ILE A 28 -6.05 -51.60 -16.87
N PHE A 29 -6.07 -50.32 -17.24
CA PHE A 29 -5.39 -49.78 -18.41
C PHE A 29 -4.29 -48.82 -17.97
N ASP A 30 -3.09 -48.99 -18.53
CA ASP A 30 -2.07 -47.94 -18.45
C ASP A 30 -2.42 -46.81 -19.42
N TYR A 31 -2.72 -45.64 -18.85
CA TYR A 31 -3.01 -44.45 -19.63
C TYR A 31 -1.80 -43.53 -19.83
N CYS A 32 -0.60 -43.90 -19.36
CA CYS A 32 0.66 -43.13 -19.40
C CYS A 32 0.53 -41.67 -18.87
N LEU A 33 1.62 -41.05 -18.41
CA LEU A 33 1.59 -39.62 -18.06
C LEU A 33 1.48 -38.68 -19.28
N LYS A 34 1.12 -39.19 -20.46
CA LYS A 34 0.96 -38.42 -21.70
C LYS A 34 -0.43 -38.66 -22.29
N THR A 35 -1.03 -37.62 -22.85
CA THR A 35 -2.34 -37.60 -23.55
C THR A 35 -2.44 -38.54 -24.77
N ARG A 36 -1.47 -39.42 -25.01
CA ARG A 36 -1.43 -40.38 -26.12
C ARG A 36 -2.16 -41.70 -25.83
N SER A 37 -2.79 -41.87 -24.67
CA SER A 37 -3.51 -43.11 -24.32
C SER A 37 -5.04 -43.06 -24.51
N PHE A 38 -5.52 -42.17 -25.39
CA PHE A 38 -6.90 -42.23 -25.89
C PHE A 38 -7.31 -43.62 -26.42
N PRO A 39 -6.43 -44.41 -27.09
CA PRO A 39 -6.80 -45.75 -27.54
C PRO A 39 -7.32 -46.66 -26.43
N SER A 40 -6.70 -46.66 -25.25
CA SER A 40 -7.13 -47.48 -24.10
C SER A 40 -8.51 -47.11 -23.58
N ILE A 41 -8.86 -45.82 -23.65
CA ILE A 41 -10.13 -45.27 -23.17
C ILE A 41 -11.24 -45.54 -24.18
N LEU A 42 -10.94 -45.36 -25.47
CA LEU A 42 -11.86 -45.71 -26.56
C LEU A 42 -12.16 -47.21 -26.57
N ASP A 43 -11.16 -48.02 -26.23
CA ASP A 43 -11.31 -49.46 -26.11
C ASP A 43 -12.21 -49.88 -24.94
N LEU A 44 -12.24 -49.12 -23.83
CA LEU A 44 -13.13 -49.33 -22.67
C LEU A 44 -14.60 -49.07 -23.00
N ILE A 45 -14.88 -48.04 -23.81
CA ILE A 45 -16.24 -47.69 -24.25
C ILE A 45 -16.67 -48.45 -25.50
N SER A 46 -15.73 -49.14 -26.16
CA SER A 46 -16.03 -49.98 -27.32
C SER A 46 -16.68 -51.30 -26.91
N ASN A 47 -17.61 -51.78 -27.73
CA ASN A 47 -18.08 -53.15 -27.68
C ASN A 47 -17.45 -53.90 -28.87
N GLU A 48 -16.61 -54.91 -28.60
CA GLU A 48 -15.87 -55.65 -29.63
C GLU A 48 -15.05 -54.75 -30.60
N GLY A 49 -14.52 -53.63 -30.10
CA GLY A 49 -13.71 -52.68 -30.89
C GLY A 49 -14.52 -51.70 -31.75
N GLN A 50 -15.85 -51.70 -31.64
CA GLN A 50 -16.72 -50.69 -32.26
C GLN A 50 -17.42 -49.84 -31.19
N ILE A 51 -17.47 -48.52 -31.41
CA ILE A 51 -18.22 -47.58 -30.58
C ILE A 51 -19.53 -47.29 -31.32
N ASP A 52 -20.61 -47.92 -30.91
CA ASP A 52 -21.93 -47.71 -31.51
C ASP A 52 -22.57 -46.44 -30.93
N VAL A 53 -22.48 -45.33 -31.67
CA VAL A 53 -23.08 -44.03 -31.31
C VAL A 53 -24.62 -44.05 -31.40
N SER A 54 -25.20 -45.12 -31.99
CA SER A 54 -26.64 -45.24 -32.27
C SER A 54 -27.38 -46.22 -31.35
N ALA A 55 -26.66 -47.07 -30.60
CA ALA A 55 -27.28 -48.02 -29.68
C ALA A 55 -27.80 -47.31 -28.44
N LYS A 56 -29.12 -47.29 -28.27
CA LYS A 56 -29.80 -46.78 -27.05
C LYS A 56 -29.43 -47.50 -25.74
N GLN A 57 -28.63 -48.56 -25.82
CA GLN A 57 -28.15 -49.37 -24.70
C GLN A 57 -26.97 -50.21 -25.20
N SER A 58 -25.78 -49.60 -25.31
CA SER A 58 -24.54 -50.37 -25.28
C SER A 58 -24.49 -51.08 -23.93
N LYS A 59 -24.48 -52.43 -23.96
CA LYS A 59 -24.30 -53.23 -22.76
C LYS A 59 -22.85 -53.04 -22.29
N HIS A 60 -22.61 -52.05 -21.45
CA HIS A 60 -21.28 -51.80 -20.92
C HIS A 60 -20.95 -52.85 -19.87
N ASN A 61 -19.87 -53.61 -20.08
CA ASN A 61 -19.34 -54.53 -19.06
C ASN A 61 -18.75 -53.77 -17.85
N VAL A 62 -18.63 -52.44 -17.94
CA VAL A 62 -17.99 -51.56 -16.95
C VAL A 62 -19.05 -50.68 -16.30
N VAL A 63 -19.20 -50.82 -14.98
CA VAL A 63 -20.21 -50.08 -14.19
C VAL A 63 -19.69 -48.77 -13.61
N GLY A 64 -18.37 -48.55 -13.62
CA GLY A 64 -17.73 -47.35 -13.09
C GLY A 64 -16.20 -47.38 -13.27
N LEU A 65 -15.56 -46.24 -13.05
CA LEU A 65 -14.12 -46.05 -13.24
C LEU A 65 -13.45 -45.53 -11.96
N VAL A 66 -12.27 -46.06 -11.65
CA VAL A 66 -11.38 -45.52 -10.61
C VAL A 66 -10.19 -44.84 -11.30
N GLY A 67 -10.02 -43.54 -11.07
CA GLY A 67 -9.01 -42.72 -11.75
C GLY A 67 -9.61 -41.44 -12.35
N ALA A 68 -8.85 -40.64 -13.10
CA ALA A 68 -7.41 -40.78 -13.35
C ALA A 68 -6.58 -40.09 -12.25
N TYR A 69 -5.26 -40.18 -12.35
CA TYR A 69 -4.30 -39.56 -11.44
C TYR A 69 -4.30 -38.03 -11.58
N ALA A 70 -3.83 -37.49 -12.71
CA ALA A 70 -3.66 -36.05 -12.88
C ALA A 70 -4.98 -35.37 -13.27
N SER A 71 -5.20 -34.16 -12.73
CA SER A 71 -6.43 -33.39 -13.00
C SER A 71 -6.64 -33.10 -14.49
N SER A 72 -5.60 -32.72 -15.24
CA SER A 72 -5.69 -32.50 -16.69
C SER A 72 -6.16 -33.76 -17.45
N GLN A 73 -5.72 -34.93 -16.98
CA GLN A 73 -6.10 -36.21 -17.59
C GLN A 73 -7.56 -36.51 -17.25
N SER A 74 -7.95 -36.41 -15.97
CA SER A 74 -9.35 -36.58 -15.57
C SER A 74 -10.28 -35.66 -16.36
N MET A 75 -9.93 -34.39 -16.53
CA MET A 75 -10.72 -33.44 -17.34
C MET A 75 -10.83 -33.82 -18.82
N SER A 76 -9.79 -34.44 -19.38
CA SER A 76 -9.77 -34.85 -20.79
C SER A 76 -10.63 -36.08 -21.06
N VAL A 77 -10.73 -36.99 -20.08
CA VAL A 77 -11.36 -38.31 -20.24
C VAL A 77 -12.79 -38.35 -19.69
N ALA A 78 -13.05 -37.55 -18.66
CA ALA A 78 -14.34 -37.43 -17.99
C ALA A 78 -15.52 -37.24 -18.97
N PRO A 79 -15.46 -36.32 -19.96
CA PRO A 79 -16.57 -36.10 -20.88
C PRO A 79 -17.00 -37.36 -21.66
N LEU A 80 -16.09 -38.30 -21.92
CA LEU A 80 -16.41 -39.54 -22.65
C LEU A 80 -17.32 -40.47 -21.83
N PHE A 81 -17.14 -40.49 -20.51
CA PHE A 81 -17.92 -41.33 -19.58
C PHE A 81 -19.20 -40.65 -19.09
N MET A 82 -19.19 -39.32 -19.06
CA MET A 82 -20.29 -38.52 -18.53
C MET A 82 -21.50 -38.45 -19.44
N MET A 83 -21.33 -38.68 -20.74
CA MET A 83 -22.44 -38.77 -21.70
C MET A 83 -23.46 -39.84 -21.25
N ASP A 84 -22.96 -40.99 -20.77
CA ASP A 84 -23.78 -42.10 -20.26
C ASP A 84 -23.87 -42.12 -18.72
N LEU A 85 -23.44 -41.03 -18.06
CA LEU A 85 -23.38 -40.88 -16.61
C LEU A 85 -22.64 -42.04 -15.91
N ILE A 86 -21.62 -42.60 -16.56
CA ILE A 86 -20.77 -43.62 -15.95
C ILE A 86 -20.00 -42.93 -14.81
N PRO A 87 -20.15 -43.40 -13.55
CA PRO A 87 -19.48 -42.81 -12.41
C PRO A 87 -17.97 -42.99 -12.49
N MET A 88 -17.24 -41.90 -12.27
CA MET A 88 -15.78 -41.88 -12.24
C MET A 88 -15.33 -41.35 -10.88
N ILE A 89 -14.64 -42.16 -10.09
CA ILE A 89 -14.09 -41.78 -8.78
C ILE A 89 -12.58 -41.63 -8.92
N SER A 90 -12.09 -40.40 -8.94
CA SER A 90 -10.65 -40.15 -8.96
C SER A 90 -10.05 -40.24 -7.56
N TYR A 91 -8.90 -40.89 -7.44
CA TYR A 91 -8.15 -41.01 -6.19
C TYR A 91 -7.06 -39.94 -6.02
N ALA A 92 -6.80 -39.09 -7.02
CA ALA A 92 -5.71 -38.10 -6.97
C ALA A 92 -5.97 -36.79 -7.74
N SER A 93 -7.04 -36.66 -8.53
CA SER A 93 -7.36 -35.42 -9.24
C SER A 93 -8.06 -34.40 -8.32
N SER A 94 -7.25 -33.53 -7.73
CA SER A 94 -7.67 -32.54 -6.72
C SER A 94 -8.05 -31.17 -7.28
N SER A 95 -7.94 -30.89 -8.59
CA SER A 95 -8.39 -29.59 -9.15
C SER A 95 -9.85 -29.31 -8.81
N TYR A 96 -10.13 -28.10 -8.31
CA TYR A 96 -11.48 -27.70 -7.93
C TYR A 96 -12.43 -27.54 -9.14
N ASP A 97 -11.90 -27.40 -10.35
CA ASP A 97 -12.74 -27.27 -11.55
C ASP A 97 -13.55 -28.56 -11.84
N LEU A 98 -13.06 -29.72 -11.37
CA LEU A 98 -13.76 -31.02 -11.46
C LEU A 98 -14.99 -31.12 -10.53
N SER A 99 -15.13 -30.21 -9.57
CA SER A 99 -16.29 -30.11 -8.67
C SER A 99 -17.54 -29.56 -9.38
N ASN A 100 -17.38 -28.94 -10.56
CA ASN A 100 -18.49 -28.37 -11.32
C ASN A 100 -19.37 -29.46 -11.95
N LYS A 101 -20.48 -29.80 -11.29
CA LYS A 101 -21.43 -30.84 -11.77
C LYS A 101 -22.22 -30.50 -13.02
N TRP A 102 -22.17 -29.26 -13.50
CA TRP A 102 -22.71 -28.90 -14.81
C TRP A 102 -21.81 -29.40 -15.94
N VAL A 103 -20.50 -29.43 -15.72
CA VAL A 103 -19.51 -29.93 -16.68
C VAL A 103 -19.21 -31.40 -16.42
N TYR A 104 -19.11 -31.79 -15.14
CA TYR A 104 -18.66 -33.11 -14.69
C TYR A 104 -19.71 -33.84 -13.82
N PRO A 105 -20.89 -34.19 -14.37
CA PRO A 105 -22.04 -34.66 -13.58
C PRO A 105 -21.83 -36.01 -12.87
N SER A 106 -21.03 -36.92 -13.44
CA SER A 106 -20.74 -38.25 -12.87
C SER A 106 -19.33 -38.38 -12.27
N PHE A 107 -18.61 -37.27 -12.10
CA PHE A 107 -17.30 -37.27 -11.42
C PHE A 107 -17.49 -37.24 -9.91
N LEU A 108 -16.70 -38.03 -9.20
CA LEU A 108 -16.49 -37.95 -7.76
C LEU A 108 -14.99 -38.14 -7.49
N ARG A 109 -14.57 -37.91 -6.25
CA ARG A 109 -13.19 -38.21 -5.85
C ARG A 109 -13.07 -38.55 -4.39
N THR A 110 -12.03 -39.29 -4.04
CA THR A 110 -11.67 -39.65 -2.66
C THR A 110 -10.41 -38.94 -2.17
N VAL A 111 -9.91 -37.98 -2.94
CA VAL A 111 -8.85 -37.05 -2.52
C VAL A 111 -9.46 -35.70 -2.17
N PRO A 112 -8.94 -35.00 -1.15
CA PRO A 112 -9.30 -33.62 -0.88
C PRO A 112 -9.05 -32.69 -2.06
N THR A 113 -9.72 -31.54 -2.04
CA THR A 113 -9.67 -30.57 -3.13
C THR A 113 -8.43 -29.68 -3.01
N ASN A 114 -8.01 -29.07 -4.13
CA ASN A 114 -6.99 -28.03 -4.11
C ASN A 114 -7.39 -26.84 -3.24
N GLN A 115 -8.69 -26.59 -3.05
CA GLN A 115 -9.16 -25.53 -2.17
C GLN A 115 -8.72 -25.80 -0.72
N ASP A 116 -8.80 -27.04 -0.26
CA ASP A 116 -8.33 -27.44 1.07
C ASP A 116 -6.80 -27.42 1.16
N LEU A 117 -6.10 -27.97 0.16
CA LEU A 117 -4.63 -27.98 0.11
C LEU A 117 -4.05 -26.55 0.18
N ILE A 118 -4.59 -25.63 -0.63
CA ILE A 118 -4.16 -24.23 -0.64
C ILE A 118 -4.53 -23.52 0.67
N MET A 119 -5.68 -23.82 1.26
CA MET A 119 -6.05 -23.28 2.57
C MET A 119 -5.04 -23.69 3.65
N VAL A 120 -4.60 -24.95 3.66
CA VAL A 120 -3.55 -25.44 4.57
C VAL A 120 -2.25 -24.66 4.38
N ILE A 121 -1.82 -24.44 3.13
CA ILE A 121 -0.62 -23.66 2.81
C ILE A 121 -0.75 -22.22 3.33
N ILE A 122 -1.89 -21.57 3.11
CA ILE A 122 -2.15 -20.20 3.59
C ILE A 122 -2.13 -20.15 5.12
N LYS A 123 -2.78 -21.10 5.80
CA LYS A 123 -2.77 -21.19 7.27
C LYS A 123 -1.35 -21.37 7.80
N LEU A 124 -0.55 -22.23 7.18
CA LEU A 124 0.85 -22.43 7.54
C LEU A 124 1.66 -21.12 7.43
N ILE A 125 1.51 -20.39 6.32
CA ILE A 125 2.18 -19.11 6.08
C ILE A 125 1.76 -18.05 7.13
N GLN A 126 0.47 -17.98 7.45
CA GLN A 126 -0.05 -17.06 8.46
C GLN A 126 0.49 -17.36 9.86
N GLN A 127 0.60 -18.64 10.23
CA GLN A 127 1.06 -19.07 11.54
C GLN A 127 2.52 -18.68 11.81
N PHE A 128 3.35 -18.66 10.76
CA PHE A 128 4.73 -18.21 10.85
C PHE A 128 4.93 -16.72 10.52
N GLY A 129 3.84 -15.99 10.24
CA GLY A 129 3.87 -14.54 10.01
C GLY A 129 4.57 -14.11 8.71
N TRP A 130 4.70 -15.02 7.75
CA TRP A 130 5.32 -14.75 6.45
C TRP A 130 4.37 -13.97 5.55
N ASN A 131 4.92 -13.04 4.75
CA ASN A 131 4.12 -12.27 3.80
C ASN A 131 4.74 -12.06 2.42
N TRP A 132 5.95 -12.59 2.18
CA TRP A 132 6.68 -12.47 0.93
C TRP A 132 7.05 -13.86 0.44
N VAL A 133 6.31 -14.38 -0.54
CA VAL A 133 6.41 -15.77 -0.97
C VAL A 133 6.52 -15.90 -2.49
N ALA A 134 7.13 -17.00 -2.94
CA ALA A 134 7.11 -17.42 -4.34
C ALA A 134 6.14 -18.60 -4.53
N PHE A 135 5.53 -18.70 -5.71
CA PHE A 135 4.69 -19.83 -6.09
C PHE A 135 5.13 -20.39 -7.44
N ILE A 136 5.54 -21.66 -7.46
CA ILE A 136 5.95 -22.38 -8.65
C ILE A 136 4.88 -23.40 -8.99
N SER A 137 4.34 -23.30 -10.20
CA SER A 137 3.34 -24.20 -10.76
C SER A 137 3.88 -24.89 -12.00
N SER A 138 3.29 -26.01 -12.43
CA SER A 138 3.50 -26.56 -13.77
C SER A 138 2.35 -26.20 -14.72
N ASN A 139 2.57 -26.28 -16.02
CA ASN A 139 1.55 -26.05 -17.04
C ASN A 139 0.56 -27.23 -17.12
N ASP A 140 -0.25 -27.39 -16.09
CA ASP A 140 -1.31 -28.40 -15.96
C ASP A 140 -2.46 -27.89 -15.08
N ALA A 141 -3.64 -28.48 -15.25
CA ALA A 141 -4.87 -28.05 -14.61
C ALA A 141 -4.88 -28.22 -13.08
N TYR A 142 -4.04 -29.10 -12.52
CA TYR A 142 -3.90 -29.20 -11.06
C TYR A 142 -3.13 -27.99 -10.52
N SER A 143 -1.98 -27.70 -11.13
CA SER A 143 -1.07 -26.67 -10.64
C SER A 143 -1.61 -25.25 -10.87
N GLN A 144 -2.24 -25.01 -12.03
CA GLN A 144 -2.86 -23.71 -12.36
C GLN A 144 -4.05 -23.40 -11.44
N ASN A 145 -4.94 -24.39 -11.24
CA ASN A 145 -6.06 -24.26 -10.30
C ASN A 145 -5.57 -23.93 -8.88
N GLY A 146 -4.47 -24.55 -8.42
CA GLY A 146 -3.84 -24.23 -7.15
C GLY A 146 -3.32 -22.78 -7.07
N LEU A 147 -2.65 -22.29 -8.11
CA LEU A 147 -2.17 -20.90 -8.19
C LEU A 147 -3.32 -19.88 -8.15
N ASP A 148 -4.41 -20.15 -8.87
CA ASP A 148 -5.56 -19.27 -8.93
C ASP A 148 -6.31 -19.23 -7.60
N LEU A 149 -6.50 -20.40 -6.97
CA LEU A 149 -7.04 -20.50 -5.61
C LEU A 149 -6.15 -19.76 -4.61
N PHE A 150 -4.82 -19.89 -4.71
CA PHE A 150 -3.89 -19.18 -3.82
C PHE A 150 -4.06 -17.67 -3.98
N ARG A 151 -4.00 -17.16 -5.21
CA ARG A 151 -4.19 -15.73 -5.52
C ARG A 151 -5.53 -15.19 -5.03
N SER A 152 -6.61 -15.95 -5.20
CA SER A 152 -7.95 -15.53 -4.77
C SER A 152 -8.02 -15.43 -3.25
N ASN A 153 -7.51 -16.43 -2.54
CA ASN A 153 -7.63 -16.54 -1.08
C ASN A 153 -6.66 -15.63 -0.31
N ILE A 154 -5.60 -15.09 -0.93
CA ILE A 154 -4.68 -14.16 -0.26
C ILE A 154 -5.09 -12.68 -0.38
N LYS A 155 -6.11 -12.32 -1.20
CA LYS A 155 -6.48 -10.91 -1.48
C LYS A 155 -6.75 -10.06 -0.23
N ASP A 156 -7.40 -10.68 0.76
CA ASP A 156 -7.80 -10.06 2.02
C ASP A 156 -6.85 -10.40 3.18
N THR A 157 -5.68 -10.98 2.85
CA THR A 157 -4.63 -11.30 3.81
C THR A 157 -3.46 -10.32 3.67
N SER A 158 -2.51 -10.35 4.61
CA SER A 158 -1.26 -9.61 4.49
C SER A 158 -0.26 -10.26 3.53
N ILE A 159 -0.54 -11.44 2.98
CA ILE A 159 0.39 -12.22 2.15
C ILE A 159 0.45 -11.63 0.74
N CYS A 160 1.67 -11.46 0.22
CA CYS A 160 1.93 -11.08 -1.16
C CYS A 160 2.63 -12.21 -1.91
N LEU A 161 2.13 -12.47 -3.11
CA LEU A 161 2.83 -13.26 -4.12
C LEU A 161 3.89 -12.40 -4.80
N ALA A 162 5.14 -12.54 -4.37
CA ALA A 162 6.28 -11.75 -4.83
C ALA A 162 6.73 -12.16 -6.24
N TYR A 163 6.72 -13.46 -6.49
CA TYR A 163 7.14 -14.06 -7.73
C TYR A 163 6.31 -15.31 -7.98
N PHE A 164 5.93 -15.53 -9.22
CA PHE A 164 5.34 -16.79 -9.64
C PHE A 164 5.93 -17.22 -10.97
N TYR A 165 6.04 -18.52 -11.18
CA TYR A 165 6.53 -19.06 -12.43
C TYR A 165 5.81 -20.36 -12.78
N GLU A 166 5.40 -20.47 -14.04
CA GLU A 166 4.79 -21.67 -14.58
C GLU A 166 5.83 -22.47 -15.37
N LEU A 167 6.18 -23.64 -14.84
CA LEU A 167 7.12 -24.57 -15.44
C LEU A 167 6.52 -25.25 -16.67
N ASN A 168 7.33 -25.33 -17.72
CA ASN A 168 7.08 -26.08 -18.94
C ASN A 168 8.33 -26.88 -19.34
N SER A 169 8.26 -27.64 -20.43
CA SER A 169 9.36 -28.51 -20.88
C SER A 169 10.64 -27.76 -21.29
N ALA A 170 10.55 -26.47 -21.62
CA ALA A 170 11.67 -25.61 -21.99
C ALA A 170 12.17 -24.72 -20.84
N SER A 171 11.56 -24.82 -19.65
CA SER A 171 11.90 -23.98 -18.51
C SER A 171 13.33 -24.22 -18.01
N ASN A 172 14.04 -23.14 -17.73
CA ASN A 172 15.35 -23.17 -17.10
C ASN A 172 15.22 -23.04 -15.58
N TYR A 173 15.25 -24.17 -14.87
CA TYR A 173 15.12 -24.22 -13.41
C TYR A 173 16.15 -23.35 -12.68
N SER A 174 17.38 -23.26 -13.18
CA SER A 174 18.44 -22.44 -12.58
C SER A 174 18.12 -20.94 -12.62
N GLU A 175 17.56 -20.46 -13.73
CA GLU A 175 17.17 -19.05 -13.87
C GLU A 175 16.03 -18.69 -12.92
N VAL A 176 15.03 -19.56 -12.81
CA VAL A 176 13.88 -19.41 -11.89
C VAL A 176 14.38 -19.30 -10.46
N LEU A 177 15.26 -20.21 -10.03
CA LEU A 177 15.80 -20.24 -8.67
C LEU A 177 16.70 -19.04 -8.37
N ASN A 178 17.59 -18.66 -9.30
CA ASN A 178 18.42 -17.46 -9.15
C ASN A 178 17.56 -16.19 -9.06
N LYS A 179 16.44 -16.14 -9.80
CA LYS A 179 15.50 -15.02 -9.73
C LYS A 179 14.86 -14.93 -8.35
N ILE A 180 14.38 -16.05 -7.81
CA ILE A 180 13.80 -16.13 -6.45
C ILE A 180 14.82 -15.64 -5.41
N ASP A 181 16.07 -16.10 -5.51
CA ASP A 181 17.13 -15.72 -4.57
C ASP A 181 17.49 -14.24 -4.68
N SER A 182 17.59 -13.69 -5.90
CA SER A 182 17.83 -12.26 -6.13
C SER A 182 16.73 -11.34 -5.55
N LEU A 183 15.51 -11.87 -5.40
CA LEU A 183 14.36 -11.16 -4.81
C LEU A 183 14.27 -11.34 -3.29
N SER A 184 15.26 -12.02 -2.66
CA SER A 184 15.30 -12.33 -1.23
C SER A 184 14.03 -13.02 -0.73
N ILE A 185 13.44 -13.87 -1.57
CA ILE A 185 12.28 -14.68 -1.20
C ILE A 185 12.79 -15.93 -0.50
N ASN A 186 12.34 -16.16 0.73
CA ASN A 186 12.78 -17.31 1.53
C ASN A 186 11.73 -18.43 1.58
N VAL A 187 10.45 -18.12 1.40
CA VAL A 187 9.37 -19.12 1.38
C VAL A 187 8.94 -19.39 -0.07
N ILE A 188 9.08 -20.63 -0.52
CA ILE A 188 8.83 -21.08 -1.88
C ILE A 188 7.77 -22.19 -1.85
N ILE A 189 6.59 -21.89 -2.38
CA ILE A 189 5.53 -22.87 -2.58
C ILE A 189 5.78 -23.55 -3.93
N VAL A 190 5.95 -24.86 -3.94
CA VAL A 190 6.15 -25.65 -5.16
C VAL A 190 4.96 -26.60 -5.30
N PHE A 191 3.98 -26.14 -6.05
CA PHE A 191 2.71 -26.80 -6.27
C PHE A 191 2.66 -27.27 -7.73
N THR A 192 3.40 -28.34 -8.01
CA THR A 192 3.61 -28.90 -9.35
C THR A 192 3.36 -30.41 -9.35
N GLN A 193 3.42 -31.04 -10.52
CA GLN A 193 3.58 -32.51 -10.60
C GLN A 193 4.93 -32.97 -9.99
N GLU A 194 5.04 -34.26 -9.68
CA GLU A 194 6.20 -34.87 -9.01
C GLU A 194 7.52 -34.70 -9.80
N LEU A 195 7.54 -35.02 -11.08
CA LEU A 195 8.77 -34.97 -11.90
C LEU A 195 9.35 -33.54 -12.02
N PRO A 196 8.57 -32.49 -12.35
CA PRO A 196 9.08 -31.11 -12.31
C PRO A 196 9.58 -30.67 -10.94
N ALA A 197 8.94 -31.11 -9.85
CA ALA A 197 9.39 -30.78 -8.49
C ALA A 197 10.76 -31.41 -8.20
N GLN A 198 10.94 -32.69 -8.51
CA GLN A 198 12.22 -33.39 -8.35
C GLN A 198 13.34 -32.68 -9.11
N GLU A 199 13.13 -32.30 -10.37
CA GLU A 199 14.16 -31.61 -11.15
C GLU A 199 14.45 -30.19 -10.65
N LEU A 200 13.44 -29.45 -10.18
CA LEU A 200 13.63 -28.14 -9.53
C LEU A 200 14.48 -28.28 -8.27
N VAL A 201 14.15 -29.23 -7.38
CA VAL A 201 14.86 -29.45 -6.11
C VAL A 201 16.29 -29.93 -6.35
N LYS A 202 16.51 -30.90 -7.24
CA LYS A 202 17.86 -31.34 -7.62
C LYS A 202 18.68 -30.20 -8.21
N THR A 203 18.06 -29.32 -8.99
CA THR A 203 18.73 -28.14 -9.53
C THR A 203 19.10 -27.17 -8.41
N ALA A 204 18.21 -26.90 -7.46
CA ALA A 204 18.50 -26.06 -6.29
C ALA A 204 19.73 -26.53 -5.51
N ILE A 205 19.89 -27.86 -5.33
CA ILE A 205 21.09 -28.45 -4.74
C ILE A 205 22.33 -28.19 -5.61
N ARG A 206 22.25 -28.44 -6.92
CA ARG A 206 23.39 -28.27 -7.86
C ARG A 206 23.90 -26.84 -7.92
N ILE A 207 23.02 -25.84 -7.87
CA ILE A 207 23.38 -24.42 -7.91
C ILE A 207 23.56 -23.78 -6.53
N ASN A 208 23.60 -24.59 -5.46
CA ASN A 208 23.82 -24.15 -4.07
C ASN A 208 22.78 -23.11 -3.57
N ILE A 209 21.49 -23.28 -3.89
CA ILE A 209 20.43 -22.57 -3.17
C ILE A 209 20.37 -23.11 -1.74
N ARG A 210 20.40 -22.23 -0.75
CA ARG A 210 20.46 -22.59 0.66
C ARG A 210 19.44 -21.85 1.51
N ASP A 211 19.18 -22.41 2.68
CA ASP A 211 18.44 -21.75 3.78
C ASP A 211 17.06 -21.21 3.39
N LYS A 212 16.35 -21.90 2.48
CA LYS A 212 14.97 -21.58 2.10
C LYS A 212 13.98 -22.43 2.90
N VAL A 213 12.72 -22.04 2.86
CA VAL A 213 11.57 -22.81 3.32
C VAL A 213 10.76 -23.23 2.10
N TRP A 214 10.67 -24.53 1.86
CA TRP A 214 9.95 -25.12 0.75
C TRP A 214 8.63 -25.67 1.24
N ILE A 215 7.54 -25.36 0.53
CA ILE A 215 6.21 -25.92 0.81
C ILE A 215 5.81 -26.77 -0.39
N ALA A 216 5.82 -28.07 -0.21
CA ALA A 216 5.48 -29.09 -1.19
C ALA A 216 3.97 -29.37 -1.22
N GLY A 217 3.40 -29.42 -2.42
CA GLY A 217 2.06 -29.99 -2.65
C GLY A 217 2.04 -31.50 -2.44
N ASP A 218 0.84 -32.08 -2.39
CA ASP A 218 0.58 -33.49 -2.08
C ASP A 218 1.29 -34.45 -3.04
N THR A 219 1.42 -34.08 -4.30
CA THR A 219 2.07 -34.85 -5.37
C THR A 219 3.51 -35.29 -5.08
N TRP A 220 4.28 -34.53 -4.29
CA TRP A 220 5.69 -34.83 -4.00
C TRP A 220 6.08 -34.63 -2.52
N SER A 221 5.12 -34.27 -1.67
CA SER A 221 5.28 -34.01 -0.23
C SER A 221 5.89 -35.15 0.59
N MET A 222 5.79 -36.40 0.11
CA MET A 222 6.22 -37.63 0.77
C MET A 222 7.19 -38.44 -0.11
N ASP A 223 7.94 -37.77 -0.98
CA ASP A 223 8.95 -38.40 -1.84
C ASP A 223 10.19 -38.82 -1.03
N GLU A 224 10.25 -40.10 -0.66
CA GLU A 224 11.34 -40.69 0.12
C GLU A 224 12.69 -40.67 -0.63
N ALA A 225 12.67 -40.90 -1.94
CA ALA A 225 13.88 -40.91 -2.76
C ALA A 225 14.51 -39.51 -2.84
N LEU A 226 13.67 -38.47 -3.01
CA LEU A 226 14.12 -37.08 -3.01
C LEU A 226 14.52 -36.61 -1.61
N SER A 227 13.81 -37.02 -0.56
CA SER A 227 14.18 -36.71 0.83
C SER A 227 15.50 -37.33 1.27
N SER A 228 15.96 -38.37 0.58
CA SER A 228 17.24 -39.03 0.82
C SER A 228 18.32 -38.62 -0.20
N TYR A 229 18.01 -37.66 -1.09
CA TYR A 229 18.92 -37.23 -2.14
C TYR A 229 20.13 -36.46 -1.55
N PRO A 230 21.38 -36.77 -1.97
CA PRO A 230 22.56 -36.10 -1.43
C PRO A 230 22.50 -34.57 -1.57
N GLY A 231 22.69 -33.86 -0.45
CA GLY A 231 22.66 -32.39 -0.41
C GLY A 231 21.29 -31.77 -0.13
N ILE A 232 20.23 -32.56 0.02
CA ILE A 232 18.87 -32.06 0.34
C ILE A 232 18.81 -31.26 1.65
N GLU A 233 19.62 -31.59 2.64
CA GLU A 233 19.71 -30.85 3.90
C GLU A 233 20.26 -29.43 3.76
N GLN A 234 20.91 -29.10 2.64
CA GLN A 234 21.52 -27.79 2.40
C GLN A 234 20.51 -26.75 1.90
N ILE A 235 19.41 -27.18 1.27
CA ILE A 235 18.44 -26.24 0.67
C ILE A 235 17.50 -25.60 1.68
N GLY A 236 17.52 -26.11 2.92
CA GLY A 236 16.77 -25.58 4.07
C GLY A 236 15.65 -26.51 4.55
N THR A 237 14.53 -25.92 4.96
CA THR A 237 13.41 -26.65 5.59
C THR A 237 12.34 -26.99 4.55
N ILE A 238 11.84 -28.22 4.53
CA ILE A 238 10.79 -28.65 3.60
C ILE A 238 9.56 -29.11 4.39
N PHE A 239 8.45 -28.41 4.17
CA PHE A 239 7.12 -28.81 4.60
C PHE A 239 6.41 -29.48 3.43
N GLY A 240 5.76 -30.60 3.67
CA GLY A 240 4.87 -31.25 2.71
C GLY A 240 3.43 -31.21 3.18
N VAL A 241 2.50 -30.82 2.31
CA VAL A 241 1.07 -30.98 2.57
C VAL A 241 0.64 -32.29 1.95
N THR A 242 0.03 -33.19 2.72
CA THR A 242 -0.39 -34.51 2.26
C THR A 242 -1.74 -34.89 2.87
N ALA A 243 -2.43 -35.86 2.28
CA ALA A 243 -3.57 -36.49 2.93
C ALA A 243 -3.08 -37.23 4.19
N THR A 244 -3.93 -37.30 5.22
CA THR A 244 -3.58 -38.05 6.44
C THR A 244 -3.29 -39.50 6.07
N THR A 245 -2.02 -39.90 6.12
CA THR A 245 -1.58 -41.23 5.71
C THR A 245 -2.04 -42.27 6.72
N LEU A 246 -2.84 -43.22 6.27
CA LEU A 246 -3.24 -44.39 7.05
C LEU A 246 -2.46 -45.62 6.58
N ASN A 247 -2.00 -46.43 7.52
CA ASN A 247 -1.36 -47.71 7.21
C ASN A 247 -2.40 -48.65 6.61
N LEU A 248 -2.05 -49.34 5.51
CA LEU A 248 -2.85 -50.40 4.91
C LEU A 248 -2.51 -51.75 5.57
N PRO A 249 -3.29 -52.23 6.55
CA PRO A 249 -2.93 -53.43 7.29
C PRO A 249 -3.06 -54.66 6.38
N GLY A 250 -1.98 -55.44 6.26
CA GLY A 250 -1.95 -56.64 5.42
C GLY A 250 -1.57 -56.40 3.95
N PHE A 251 -1.37 -55.15 3.52
CA PHE A 251 -0.91 -54.85 2.16
C PHE A 251 0.48 -55.42 1.89
N ASP A 252 1.41 -55.30 2.83
CA ASP A 252 2.76 -55.85 2.70
C ASP A 252 2.72 -57.36 2.46
N ASN A 253 1.92 -58.09 3.26
CA ASN A 253 1.73 -59.53 3.11
C ASN A 253 1.12 -59.88 1.76
N PHE A 254 0.14 -59.10 1.30
CA PHE A 254 -0.45 -59.27 -0.03
C PHE A 254 0.61 -59.14 -1.13
N VAL A 255 1.40 -58.06 -1.12
CA VAL A 255 2.47 -57.84 -2.11
C VAL A 255 3.50 -58.99 -2.08
N TYR A 256 3.93 -59.42 -0.89
CA TYR A 256 4.84 -60.57 -0.76
C TYR A 256 4.23 -61.85 -1.32
N GLN A 257 2.97 -62.15 -1.04
CA GLN A 257 2.28 -63.33 -1.55
C GLN A 257 2.14 -63.31 -3.07
N THR A 258 1.72 -62.18 -3.65
CA THR A 258 1.59 -62.01 -5.10
C THR A 258 2.94 -62.18 -5.82
N ARG A 259 4.04 -61.74 -5.21
CA ARG A 259 5.38 -61.90 -5.79
C ARG A 259 5.92 -63.33 -5.64
N LEU A 260 5.54 -64.04 -4.58
CA LEU A 260 5.92 -65.45 -4.34
C LEU A 260 5.10 -66.44 -5.16
N SER A 261 3.83 -66.16 -5.44
CA SER A 261 2.92 -67.06 -6.14
C SER A 261 3.26 -67.24 -7.62
N GLY A 262 4.19 -66.45 -8.17
CA GLY A 262 4.58 -66.57 -9.56
C GLY A 262 3.46 -66.20 -10.53
N GLU A 263 2.49 -65.37 -10.13
CA GLU A 263 1.63 -64.60 -11.05
C GLU A 263 2.46 -63.55 -11.84
N ASN A 264 3.71 -63.88 -12.18
CA ASN A 264 4.47 -63.21 -13.22
C ASN A 264 3.92 -63.69 -14.56
N ASP A 265 3.54 -62.74 -15.41
CA ASP A 265 3.50 -62.85 -16.87
C ASP A 265 2.28 -63.46 -17.57
N ASP A 266 1.08 -62.96 -17.28
CA ASP A 266 0.14 -62.69 -18.40
C ASP A 266 0.42 -61.30 -19.05
N CYS A 267 1.41 -60.55 -18.54
CA CYS A 267 1.81 -59.23 -19.04
C CYS A 267 2.94 -59.24 -20.10
N VAL A 268 3.64 -60.37 -20.32
CA VAL A 268 4.86 -60.39 -21.17
C VAL A 268 4.66 -61.12 -22.51
N ASN A 269 3.61 -61.91 -22.69
CA ASN A 269 3.36 -62.61 -23.96
C ASN A 269 1.92 -62.38 -24.47
N CYS A 270 1.67 -61.20 -25.01
CA CYS A 270 0.47 -60.91 -25.79
C CYS A 270 0.53 -61.62 -27.15
N LYS A 271 0.32 -62.94 -27.15
CA LYS A 271 -0.09 -63.67 -28.34
C LYS A 271 -1.57 -64.02 -28.20
N ASP A 272 -2.29 -63.82 -29.30
CA ASP A 272 -3.71 -64.10 -29.50
C ASP A 272 -4.71 -63.18 -28.76
N GLY A 273 -5.03 -62.03 -29.37
CA GLY A 273 -6.29 -61.31 -29.14
C GLY A 273 -6.54 -60.69 -27.74
N LYS A 274 -5.64 -60.88 -26.76
CA LYS A 274 -5.71 -60.22 -25.45
C LYS A 274 -5.17 -58.78 -25.53
N LYS A 275 -5.93 -57.83 -24.98
CA LYS A 275 -5.60 -56.40 -24.94
C LYS A 275 -4.34 -56.17 -24.10
N CYS A 276 -3.27 -55.74 -24.75
CA CYS A 276 -1.94 -55.58 -24.15
C CYS A 276 -1.80 -54.18 -23.53
N ASN A 277 -2.48 -53.93 -22.41
CA ASN A 277 -2.58 -52.60 -21.77
C ASN A 277 -1.65 -52.40 -20.56
N GLN A 278 -0.76 -53.36 -20.28
CA GLN A 278 0.19 -53.37 -19.15
C GLN A 278 1.60 -53.82 -19.58
N VAL A 279 2.08 -53.34 -20.73
CA VAL A 279 3.46 -53.63 -21.16
C VAL A 279 4.44 -52.88 -20.25
N CYS A 280 4.94 -53.58 -19.24
CA CYS A 280 5.97 -53.08 -18.35
C CYS A 280 7.20 -53.99 -18.47
N GLU A 281 8.16 -53.57 -19.30
CA GLU A 281 9.37 -54.35 -19.60
C GLU A 281 10.21 -54.70 -18.35
N ASN A 282 10.09 -53.91 -17.28
CA ASN A 282 10.84 -54.07 -16.03
C ASN A 282 10.00 -54.52 -14.82
N CYS A 283 8.69 -54.78 -14.96
CA CYS A 283 7.84 -55.08 -13.80
C CYS A 283 8.16 -56.43 -13.14
N THR A 284 8.76 -57.36 -13.88
CA THR A 284 9.25 -58.64 -13.37
C THR A 284 10.53 -58.49 -12.52
N MET A 285 11.23 -57.35 -12.63
CA MET A 285 12.44 -57.05 -11.86
C MET A 285 12.18 -56.26 -10.57
N LEU A 286 10.96 -55.76 -10.36
CA LEU A 286 10.57 -55.02 -9.16
C LEU A 286 10.48 -55.96 -7.96
N LYS A 287 11.15 -55.61 -6.86
CA LYS A 287 11.04 -56.32 -5.59
C LYS A 287 9.79 -55.89 -4.84
N ALA A 288 9.35 -56.71 -3.88
CA ALA A 288 8.23 -56.36 -3.01
C ALA A 288 8.51 -55.07 -2.24
N GLU A 289 9.75 -54.89 -1.77
CA GLU A 289 10.21 -53.70 -1.06
C GLU A 289 10.11 -52.43 -1.93
N ASP A 290 10.36 -52.54 -3.23
CA ASP A 290 10.28 -51.41 -4.17
C ASP A 290 8.85 -50.90 -4.33
N ILE A 291 7.85 -51.75 -4.06
CA ILE A 291 6.41 -51.44 -4.14
C ILE A 291 5.90 -50.93 -2.80
N ILE A 292 6.27 -51.60 -1.71
CA ILE A 292 5.83 -51.28 -0.34
C ILE A 292 6.36 -49.90 0.08
N ASN A 293 7.61 -49.58 -0.28
CA ASN A 293 8.26 -48.31 0.09
C ASN A 293 7.92 -47.15 -0.88
N GLN A 294 6.98 -47.32 -1.81
CA GLN A 294 6.52 -46.20 -2.64
C GLN A 294 5.73 -45.19 -1.81
N ASN A 295 5.65 -43.96 -2.34
CA ASN A 295 4.89 -42.87 -1.72
C ASN A 295 3.45 -43.30 -1.39
N PRO A 296 3.07 -43.35 -0.10
CA PRO A 296 1.76 -43.86 0.34
C PRO A 296 0.63 -42.83 0.22
N THR A 297 0.90 -41.60 -0.24
CA THR A 297 -0.03 -40.45 -0.23
C THR A 297 -1.43 -40.80 -0.78
N TYR A 298 -1.51 -41.57 -1.86
CA TYR A 298 -2.78 -41.90 -2.53
C TYR A 298 -3.31 -43.29 -2.21
N SER A 299 -2.61 -44.08 -1.39
CA SER A 299 -2.97 -45.47 -1.10
C SER A 299 -4.35 -45.59 -0.44
N PHE A 300 -4.62 -44.75 0.55
CA PHE A 300 -5.93 -44.70 1.20
C PHE A 300 -7.02 -44.24 0.24
N SER A 301 -6.78 -43.18 -0.55
CA SER A 301 -7.76 -42.68 -1.52
C SER A 301 -8.14 -43.72 -2.58
N ILE A 302 -7.18 -44.54 -3.03
CA ILE A 302 -7.44 -45.66 -3.94
C ILE A 302 -8.34 -46.70 -3.26
N GLN A 303 -8.00 -47.11 -2.02
CA GLN A 303 -8.81 -48.07 -1.27
C GLN A 303 -10.23 -47.53 -1.04
N ALA A 304 -10.36 -46.27 -0.63
CA ALA A 304 -11.64 -45.60 -0.44
C ALA A 304 -12.48 -45.56 -1.72
N ALA A 305 -11.86 -45.33 -2.89
CA ALA A 305 -12.58 -45.31 -4.17
C ALA A 305 -13.16 -46.67 -4.53
N VAL A 306 -12.38 -47.74 -4.34
CA VAL A 306 -12.84 -49.12 -4.60
C VAL A 306 -13.95 -49.51 -3.60
N HIS A 307 -13.77 -49.19 -2.31
CA HIS A 307 -14.80 -49.41 -1.30
C HIS A 307 -16.07 -48.60 -1.57
N ALA A 308 -15.97 -47.36 -2.04
CA ALA A 308 -17.13 -46.54 -2.40
C ALA A 308 -17.99 -47.22 -3.48
N PHE A 309 -17.36 -47.77 -4.52
CA PHE A 309 -18.06 -48.58 -5.52
C PHE A 309 -18.69 -49.83 -4.91
N ALA A 310 -17.96 -50.56 -4.07
CA ALA A 310 -18.48 -51.78 -3.45
C ALA A 310 -19.69 -51.51 -2.55
N HIS A 311 -19.66 -50.42 -1.76
CA HIS A 311 -20.76 -50.01 -0.90
C HIS A 311 -21.98 -49.56 -1.72
N ALA A 312 -21.75 -48.81 -2.80
CA ALA A 312 -22.84 -48.41 -3.71
C ALA A 312 -23.47 -49.62 -4.42
N LEU A 313 -22.66 -50.59 -4.89
CA LEU A 313 -23.15 -51.84 -5.47
C LEU A 313 -23.91 -52.68 -4.44
N HIS A 314 -23.43 -52.73 -3.19
CA HIS A 314 -24.07 -53.48 -2.12
C HIS A 314 -25.49 -52.97 -1.85
N GLN A 315 -25.67 -51.64 -1.86
CA GLN A 315 -27.00 -51.03 -1.77
C GLN A 315 -27.82 -51.26 -3.04
N ALA A 316 -27.22 -51.09 -4.22
CA ALA A 316 -27.91 -51.23 -5.50
C ALA A 316 -28.44 -52.65 -5.77
N LEU A 317 -27.73 -53.67 -5.29
CA LEU A 317 -28.10 -55.08 -5.39
C LEU A 317 -28.94 -55.58 -4.20
N ASN A 318 -29.39 -54.69 -3.31
CA ASN A 318 -30.16 -55.02 -2.11
C ASN A 318 -29.55 -56.19 -1.31
N CYS A 319 -28.24 -56.15 -1.11
CA CYS A 319 -27.53 -57.22 -0.41
C CYS A 319 -27.97 -57.32 1.06
N SER A 320 -28.04 -58.55 1.56
CA SER A 320 -28.31 -58.90 2.96
C SER A 320 -27.13 -59.68 3.56
N MET A 321 -27.21 -60.10 4.83
CA MET A 321 -26.19 -60.97 5.44
C MET A 321 -26.14 -62.34 4.75
N GLY A 322 -25.36 -62.44 3.67
CA GLY A 322 -25.02 -63.68 2.98
C GLY A 322 -25.47 -63.81 1.52
N ALA A 323 -26.26 -62.87 0.96
CA ALA A 323 -26.65 -62.92 -0.46
C ALA A 323 -26.97 -61.53 -1.03
N CYS A 324 -26.72 -61.37 -2.33
CA CYS A 324 -27.07 -60.20 -3.14
C CYS A 324 -28.01 -60.59 -4.28
N ASN A 325 -28.84 -59.65 -4.75
CA ASN A 325 -29.72 -59.89 -5.89
C ASN A 325 -28.96 -59.76 -7.22
N THR A 326 -28.35 -60.85 -7.69
CA THR A 326 -27.57 -60.91 -8.95
C THR A 326 -28.42 -60.90 -10.21
N SER A 327 -29.75 -60.98 -10.10
CA SER A 327 -30.65 -60.92 -11.26
C SER A 327 -30.85 -59.50 -11.80
N GLN A 328 -30.41 -58.49 -11.04
CA GLN A 328 -30.59 -57.09 -11.39
C GLN A 328 -29.37 -56.57 -12.16
N ASP A 329 -29.61 -56.11 -13.39
CA ASP A 329 -28.59 -55.42 -14.17
C ASP A 329 -28.46 -53.96 -13.70
N ILE A 330 -27.29 -53.59 -13.18
CA ILE A 330 -27.07 -52.26 -12.59
C ILE A 330 -26.52 -51.33 -13.66
N GLN A 331 -27.37 -50.42 -14.11
CA GLN A 331 -26.98 -49.38 -15.06
C GLN A 331 -26.09 -48.31 -14.37
N PRO A 332 -25.07 -47.76 -15.06
CA PRO A 332 -24.11 -46.84 -14.44
C PRO A 332 -24.74 -45.60 -13.78
N TYR A 333 -25.75 -44.99 -14.41
CA TYR A 333 -26.46 -43.83 -13.84
C TYR A 333 -27.23 -44.16 -12.54
N VAL A 334 -27.70 -45.41 -12.37
CA VAL A 334 -28.35 -45.87 -11.14
C VAL A 334 -27.30 -46.00 -10.04
N LEU A 335 -26.14 -46.58 -10.36
CA LEU A 335 -25.02 -46.70 -9.43
C LEU A 335 -24.52 -45.32 -8.95
N LEU A 336 -24.45 -44.33 -9.86
CA LEU A 336 -24.13 -42.94 -9.52
C LEU A 336 -25.11 -42.37 -8.47
N GLY A 337 -26.40 -42.69 -8.58
CA GLY A 337 -27.41 -42.30 -7.61
C GLY A 337 -27.17 -42.85 -6.20
N TYR A 338 -26.65 -44.07 -6.09
CA TYR A 338 -26.24 -44.67 -4.82
C TYR A 338 -24.93 -44.07 -4.31
N LEU A 339 -23.93 -43.89 -5.19
CA LEU A 339 -22.64 -43.29 -4.85
C LEU A 339 -22.81 -41.92 -4.17
N ARG A 340 -23.71 -41.07 -4.66
CA ARG A 340 -23.99 -39.74 -4.06
C ARG A 340 -24.60 -39.78 -2.65
N LYS A 341 -24.99 -40.95 -2.15
CA LYS A 341 -25.67 -41.12 -0.85
C LYS A 341 -24.94 -42.06 0.09
N ILE A 342 -23.78 -42.58 -0.30
CA ILE A 342 -23.02 -43.47 0.57
C ILE A 342 -22.49 -42.70 1.78
N SER A 343 -22.51 -43.36 2.92
CA SER A 343 -21.72 -43.02 4.09
C SER A 343 -21.27 -44.33 4.70
N PHE A 344 -19.96 -44.51 4.87
CA PHE A 344 -19.37 -45.68 5.50
C PHE A 344 -18.05 -45.32 6.16
N THR A 345 -17.63 -46.13 7.13
CA THR A 345 -16.34 -45.94 7.80
C THR A 345 -15.29 -46.89 7.22
N LEU A 346 -14.14 -46.35 6.83
CA LEU A 346 -12.97 -47.11 6.42
C LEU A 346 -11.79 -46.70 7.31
N GLN A 347 -11.21 -47.65 8.06
CA GLN A 347 -10.06 -47.43 8.94
C GLN A 347 -10.21 -46.21 9.90
N ASN A 348 -11.40 -46.07 10.49
CA ASN A 348 -11.79 -44.96 11.38
C ASN A 348 -11.92 -43.58 10.71
N GLN A 349 -11.93 -43.51 9.38
CA GLN A 349 -12.33 -42.31 8.64
C GLN A 349 -13.71 -42.52 8.00
N GLU A 350 -14.56 -41.52 8.12
CA GLU A 350 -15.86 -41.50 7.46
C GLU A 350 -15.68 -41.09 5.99
N ILE A 351 -16.20 -41.91 5.09
CA ILE A 351 -16.20 -41.65 3.65
C ILE A 351 -17.61 -41.30 3.23
N GLU A 352 -17.76 -40.06 2.77
CA GLU A 352 -18.97 -39.50 2.20
C GLU A 352 -18.60 -38.53 1.07
N PHE A 353 -19.58 -38.19 0.24
CA PHE A 353 -19.42 -37.19 -0.81
C PHE A 353 -20.42 -36.06 -0.62
N ASP A 354 -19.95 -34.83 -0.73
CA ASP A 354 -20.80 -33.66 -0.72
C ASP A 354 -21.61 -33.53 -2.03
N GLN A 355 -22.39 -32.46 -2.15
CA GLN A 355 -23.16 -32.15 -3.37
C GLN A 355 -22.28 -31.97 -4.63
N HIS A 356 -20.99 -31.69 -4.45
CA HIS A 356 -19.98 -31.59 -5.49
C HIS A 356 -19.17 -32.87 -5.67
N GLY A 357 -19.60 -34.01 -5.11
CA GLY A 357 -18.89 -35.28 -5.26
C GLY A 357 -17.49 -35.27 -4.63
N ASP A 358 -17.25 -34.35 -3.69
CA ASP A 358 -15.99 -34.12 -3.02
C ASP A 358 -16.04 -34.69 -1.59
N PRO A 359 -14.94 -35.27 -1.08
CA PRO A 359 -14.88 -35.80 0.27
C PRO A 359 -14.54 -34.70 1.27
N PRO A 360 -14.87 -34.85 2.56
CA PRO A 360 -14.32 -34.00 3.60
C PRO A 360 -12.79 -34.13 3.63
N ALA A 361 -12.10 -33.03 3.96
CA ALA A 361 -10.65 -32.95 3.90
C ALA A 361 -10.03 -33.23 5.28
N SER A 362 -9.27 -34.33 5.36
CA SER A 362 -8.33 -34.62 6.45
C SER A 362 -6.92 -34.59 5.89
N LEU A 363 -6.19 -33.53 6.21
CA LEU A 363 -4.85 -33.24 5.68
C LEU A 363 -3.84 -33.12 6.82
N ALA A 364 -2.59 -33.45 6.53
CA ALA A 364 -1.45 -33.27 7.41
C ALA A 364 -0.38 -32.40 6.75
N VAL A 365 0.34 -31.63 7.56
CA VAL A 365 1.61 -31.01 7.17
C VAL A 365 2.72 -31.85 7.77
N VAL A 366 3.55 -32.44 6.92
CA VAL A 366 4.74 -33.19 7.30
C VAL A 366 5.99 -32.33 7.16
N LEU A 367 6.97 -32.60 8.01
CA LEU A 367 8.30 -32.01 7.95
C LEU A 367 9.29 -33.08 7.51
N TRP A 368 10.11 -32.75 6.51
CA TRP A 368 11.19 -33.63 6.07
C TRP A 368 12.34 -33.61 7.07
N ARG A 369 12.85 -34.80 7.37
CA ARG A 369 14.03 -35.01 8.21
C ARG A 369 15.01 -35.92 7.45
N PRO A 370 15.77 -35.34 6.51
CA PRO A 370 16.79 -36.10 5.78
C PRO A 370 17.71 -36.84 6.73
N ASN A 371 18.07 -38.08 6.37
CA ASN A 371 18.98 -38.93 7.14
C ASN A 371 18.51 -39.26 8.58
N LYS A 372 17.21 -39.14 8.89
CA LYS A 372 16.61 -39.48 10.20
C LYS A 372 15.42 -40.42 10.03
N THR A 373 15.13 -41.21 11.07
CA THR A 373 13.97 -42.10 11.12
C THR A 373 12.98 -41.63 12.19
N PRO A 374 11.67 -41.50 11.89
CA PRO A 374 11.07 -41.48 10.54
C PRO A 374 11.54 -40.28 9.69
N LEU A 375 11.56 -40.47 8.36
CA LEU A 375 11.94 -39.43 7.38
C LEU A 375 10.97 -38.25 7.38
N PHE A 376 9.69 -38.52 7.63
CA PHE A 376 8.64 -37.51 7.69
C PHE A 376 8.05 -37.47 9.09
N VAL A 377 7.84 -36.27 9.63
CA VAL A 377 7.16 -36.08 10.92
C VAL A 377 6.00 -35.13 10.75
N MET A 378 4.85 -35.52 11.26
CA MET A 378 3.67 -34.67 11.29
C MET A 378 3.93 -33.42 12.15
N ALA A 379 3.87 -32.26 11.51
CA ALA A 379 4.02 -30.94 12.11
C ALA A 379 2.67 -30.26 12.33
N ALA A 380 1.68 -30.47 11.46
CA ALA A 380 0.33 -29.94 11.63
C ALA A 380 -0.76 -30.89 11.10
N THR A 381 -1.99 -30.67 11.55
CA THR A 381 -3.20 -31.33 11.05
C THR A 381 -4.24 -30.29 10.63
N TYR A 382 -5.05 -30.66 9.64
CA TYR A 382 -6.16 -29.88 9.13
C TYR A 382 -7.36 -30.78 8.90
N GLU A 383 -8.49 -30.41 9.48
CA GLU A 383 -9.78 -31.08 9.28
C GLU A 383 -10.79 -30.04 8.77
N SER A 384 -11.51 -30.32 7.69
CA SER A 384 -12.55 -29.42 7.17
C SER A 384 -13.95 -29.70 7.74
N HIS A 385 -14.18 -30.89 8.30
CA HIS A 385 -15.46 -31.33 8.84
C HIS A 385 -15.32 -31.88 10.28
N PRO A 386 -16.25 -31.62 11.21
CA PRO A 386 -17.47 -30.79 11.08
C PRO A 386 -17.19 -29.28 11.05
N THR A 387 -16.00 -28.85 11.46
CA THR A 387 -15.57 -27.46 11.43
C THR A 387 -14.12 -27.38 11.00
N ILE A 388 -13.76 -26.32 10.27
CA ILE A 388 -12.37 -26.08 9.85
C ILE A 388 -11.48 -25.89 11.08
N GLN A 389 -10.56 -26.83 11.29
CA GLN A 389 -9.57 -26.80 12.38
C GLN A 389 -8.17 -27.02 11.82
N PHE A 390 -7.24 -26.10 12.14
CA PHE A 390 -5.83 -26.23 11.80
C PHE A 390 -5.00 -26.20 13.08
N THR A 391 -4.26 -27.27 13.35
CA THR A 391 -3.45 -27.42 14.57
C THR A 391 -1.99 -27.62 14.20
N LEU A 392 -1.12 -26.68 14.57
CA LEU A 392 0.32 -26.73 14.34
C LEU A 392 1.07 -27.03 15.64
N ASN A 393 1.94 -28.04 15.61
CA ASN A 393 2.89 -28.32 16.68
C ASN A 393 4.22 -27.61 16.39
N SER A 394 4.32 -26.35 16.82
CA SER A 394 5.49 -25.50 16.56
C SER A 394 6.80 -26.04 17.18
N ARG A 395 6.73 -26.92 18.18
CA ARG A 395 7.92 -27.51 18.84
C ARG A 395 8.65 -28.53 17.97
N VAL A 396 7.95 -29.09 16.97
CA VAL A 396 8.50 -30.14 16.09
C VAL A 396 9.35 -29.56 14.98
N VAL A 397 9.25 -28.26 14.69
CA VAL A 397 9.94 -27.58 13.58
C VAL A 397 11.32 -27.09 14.06
N PRO A 398 12.44 -27.76 13.71
CA PRO A 398 13.77 -27.31 14.07
C PRO A 398 14.25 -26.33 13.01
N TRP A 399 14.31 -25.04 13.36
CA TRP A 399 14.84 -24.04 12.44
C TRP A 399 16.35 -24.14 12.31
N THR A 400 16.85 -24.20 11.08
CA THR A 400 18.29 -24.30 10.75
C THR A 400 19.09 -23.10 11.24
N GLN A 401 18.48 -21.91 11.33
CA GLN A 401 19.12 -20.69 11.84
C GLN A 401 18.80 -20.47 13.32
N ASN A 402 19.68 -20.94 14.22
CA ASN A 402 19.66 -20.65 15.66
C ASN A 402 18.31 -20.92 16.39
N GLY A 403 17.42 -21.74 15.82
CA GLY A 403 16.10 -22.01 16.39
C GLY A 403 15.04 -20.92 16.14
N THR A 404 15.28 -19.94 15.24
CA THR A 404 14.33 -18.87 14.91
C THR A 404 13.67 -19.07 13.54
N VAL A 405 12.38 -18.71 13.44
CA VAL A 405 11.61 -18.75 12.19
C VAL A 405 12.30 -17.89 11.10
N PRO A 406 12.59 -18.43 9.91
CA PRO A 406 13.18 -17.67 8.81
C PRO A 406 12.33 -16.45 8.44
N TYR A 407 12.97 -15.32 8.25
CA TYR A 407 12.28 -14.09 7.87
C TYR A 407 11.94 -14.12 6.38
N SER A 408 10.65 -13.96 6.03
CA SER A 408 10.20 -13.88 4.63
C SER A 408 9.11 -12.82 4.50
N ASN A 409 9.44 -11.58 4.87
CA ASN A 409 8.55 -10.43 4.74
C ASN A 409 9.18 -9.35 3.85
N CYS A 410 8.36 -8.67 3.04
CA CYS A 410 8.87 -7.71 2.06
C CYS A 410 9.52 -6.49 2.72
N SER A 411 8.98 -6.07 3.86
CA SER A 411 9.42 -4.87 4.56
C SER A 411 9.46 -5.12 6.06
N ILE A 412 10.49 -4.57 6.69
CA ILE A 412 10.67 -4.66 8.14
C ILE A 412 9.57 -3.85 8.80
N GLN A 413 9.07 -4.34 9.94
CA GLN A 413 8.06 -3.63 10.71
C GLN A 413 8.60 -2.26 11.17
N CYS A 414 7.81 -1.21 10.97
CA CYS A 414 8.22 0.14 11.36
C CYS A 414 8.28 0.31 12.88
N ASP A 415 9.31 1.02 13.34
CA ASP A 415 9.43 1.46 14.72
C ASP A 415 8.29 2.41 15.13
N THR A 416 8.11 2.61 16.43
CA THR A 416 7.11 3.55 16.96
C THR A 416 7.38 4.98 16.46
N GLY A 417 6.31 5.69 16.05
CA GLY A 417 6.43 7.05 15.54
C GLY A 417 6.72 7.17 14.04
N PHE A 418 6.71 6.05 13.31
CA PHE A 418 6.84 6.02 11.86
C PHE A 418 5.55 5.57 11.18
N LYS A 419 5.17 6.22 10.09
CA LYS A 419 4.11 5.77 9.18
C LYS A 419 4.67 4.84 8.11
N ARG A 420 3.84 3.93 7.63
CA ARG A 420 4.12 3.09 6.45
C ARG A 420 3.79 3.88 5.18
N VAL A 421 4.70 3.84 4.22
CA VAL A 421 4.52 4.41 2.88
C VAL A 421 4.70 3.30 1.88
N GLN A 422 3.65 2.99 1.12
CA GLN A 422 3.71 1.95 0.12
C GLN A 422 4.66 2.35 -1.01
N THR A 423 5.63 1.48 -1.32
CA THR A 423 6.68 1.75 -2.32
C THR A 423 6.59 0.86 -3.56
N SER A 424 5.73 -0.16 -3.52
CA SER A 424 5.57 -1.15 -4.59
C SER A 424 4.09 -1.37 -4.89
N ILE A 425 3.81 -2.06 -6.00
CA ILE A 425 2.46 -2.59 -6.32
C ILE A 425 1.94 -3.50 -5.21
N HIS A 426 2.82 -4.20 -4.49
CA HIS A 426 2.45 -5.12 -3.42
C HIS A 426 2.15 -4.39 -2.11
N LYS A 427 0.97 -4.61 -1.53
CA LYS A 427 0.50 -3.97 -0.29
C LYS A 427 1.38 -4.22 0.94
N CYS A 428 2.05 -5.37 0.99
CA CYS A 428 2.96 -5.76 2.07
C CYS A 428 4.32 -5.04 2.02
N CYS A 429 4.64 -4.36 0.91
CA CYS A 429 5.92 -3.68 0.72
C CYS A 429 5.77 -2.19 1.00
N PHE A 430 6.43 -1.72 2.05
CA PHE A 430 6.36 -0.35 2.49
C PHE A 430 7.70 0.12 3.07
N GLN A 431 7.97 1.41 2.99
CA GLN A 431 9.05 2.06 3.73
C GLN A 431 8.50 2.78 4.96
N CYS A 432 9.35 2.94 5.96
CA CYS A 432 9.01 3.61 7.20
C CYS A 432 9.45 5.08 7.12
N GLU A 433 8.49 6.00 7.14
CA GLU A 433 8.75 7.43 7.15
C GLU A 433 8.42 8.00 8.52
N LYS A 434 9.30 8.84 9.07
CA LYS A 434 9.09 9.44 10.40
C LYS A 434 7.89 10.39 10.39
N CYS A 435 7.05 10.33 11.43
CA CYS A 435 6.05 11.37 11.65
C CYS A 435 6.73 12.67 12.10
N GLN A 436 6.32 13.78 11.48
CA GLN A 436 6.86 15.12 11.74
C GLN A 436 6.37 15.65 13.09
N ALA A 437 7.04 16.67 13.62
CA ALA A 437 6.55 17.39 14.80
C ALA A 437 5.12 17.91 14.59
N GLN A 438 4.38 18.08 15.68
CA GLN A 438 2.94 18.43 15.68
C GLN A 438 2.01 17.31 15.17
N THR A 439 2.56 16.15 14.76
CA THR A 439 1.77 14.98 14.38
C THR A 439 2.07 13.78 15.29
N PHE A 440 1.12 12.86 15.39
CA PHE A 440 1.28 11.60 16.09
C PHE A 440 0.73 10.46 15.25
N ILE A 441 1.14 9.23 15.53
CA ILE A 441 0.60 8.04 14.86
C ILE A 441 0.06 7.03 15.86
N ASN A 442 -1.14 6.55 15.59
CA ASN A 442 -1.73 5.40 16.26
C ASN A 442 -1.67 4.20 15.31
N THR A 443 -0.61 3.40 15.42
CA THR A 443 -0.35 2.26 14.54
C THR A 443 -1.42 1.17 14.62
N THR A 444 -2.15 1.07 15.74
CA THR A 444 -3.26 0.10 15.93
C THR A 444 -4.51 0.54 15.17
N ALA A 445 -4.77 1.84 15.07
CA ALA A 445 -5.90 2.39 14.33
C ALA A 445 -5.60 2.57 12.84
N ASN A 446 -4.47 3.21 12.51
CA ASN A 446 -4.03 3.43 11.13
C ASN A 446 -2.49 3.60 11.08
N ALA A 447 -1.81 2.62 10.48
CA ALA A 447 -0.36 2.61 10.35
C ALA A 447 0.18 3.44 9.15
N TYR A 448 -0.68 4.04 8.32
CA TYR A 448 -0.30 4.72 7.07
C TYR A 448 -0.36 6.25 7.16
N THR A 449 -1.02 6.81 8.17
CA THR A 449 -1.27 8.26 8.25
C THR A 449 -0.90 8.79 9.63
N CYS A 450 -0.05 9.83 9.68
CA CYS A 450 0.18 10.60 10.90
C CYS A 450 -0.95 11.63 11.05
N SER A 451 -1.59 11.69 12.21
CA SER A 451 -2.66 12.63 12.51
C SER A 451 -2.11 13.88 13.21
N PRO A 452 -2.64 15.07 12.93
CA PRO A 452 -2.24 16.29 13.63
C PRO A 452 -2.72 16.27 15.09
N CYS A 453 -1.95 16.88 15.99
CA CYS A 453 -2.38 17.11 17.37
C CYS A 453 -3.49 18.18 17.43
N GLU A 454 -4.40 18.03 18.39
CA GLU A 454 -5.45 19.03 18.69
C GLU A 454 -4.85 20.38 19.16
N GLU A 455 -5.66 21.44 19.05
CA GLU A 455 -5.26 22.77 19.52
C GLU A 455 -4.90 22.76 21.01
N GLY A 456 -3.81 23.44 21.35
CA GLY A 456 -3.26 23.44 22.72
C GLY A 456 -2.40 22.23 23.06
N TYR A 457 -2.27 21.25 22.16
CA TYR A 457 -1.33 20.13 22.28
C TYR A 457 -0.16 20.26 21.30
N TRP A 458 0.91 19.50 21.56
CA TRP A 458 2.11 19.42 20.75
C TRP A 458 2.73 18.04 20.86
N SER A 459 3.41 17.60 19.80
CA SER A 459 4.18 16.38 19.77
C SER A 459 5.53 16.62 19.13
N ASP A 460 6.54 15.93 19.63
CA ASP A 460 7.87 15.91 19.04
C ASP A 460 7.90 14.99 17.81
N GLU A 461 8.97 15.02 17.02
CA GLU A 461 9.16 14.04 15.95
C GLU A 461 9.09 12.60 16.49
N LYS A 462 8.55 11.66 15.70
CA LYS A 462 8.37 10.25 16.08
C LYS A 462 7.49 10.03 17.32
N SER A 463 6.56 10.95 17.59
CA SER A 463 5.63 10.78 18.71
C SER A 463 4.44 9.88 18.38
N ILE A 464 3.98 9.14 19.38
CA ILE A 464 2.71 8.38 19.35
C ILE A 464 1.61 9.06 20.16
N ILE A 465 1.95 10.11 20.93
CA ILE A 465 1.04 10.81 21.85
C ILE A 465 1.28 12.31 21.72
N CYS A 466 0.22 13.10 21.81
CA CYS A 466 0.28 14.55 21.93
C CYS A 466 0.28 14.97 23.40
N LYS A 467 1.15 15.91 23.78
CA LYS A 467 1.24 16.48 25.14
C LYS A 467 0.69 17.89 25.16
N LYS A 468 0.05 18.29 26.26
CA LYS A 468 -0.50 19.64 26.41
C LYS A 468 0.63 20.68 26.48
N ARG A 469 0.51 21.79 25.74
CA ARG A 469 1.48 22.88 25.76
C ARG A 469 1.48 23.57 27.13
N THR A 470 2.67 23.84 27.65
CA THR A 470 2.84 24.70 28.83
C THR A 470 2.94 26.15 28.38
N ILE A 471 2.18 27.01 29.05
CA ILE A 471 2.25 28.46 28.90
C ILE A 471 3.35 28.98 29.84
N VAL A 472 4.33 29.68 29.27
CA VAL A 472 5.38 30.36 30.04
C VAL A 472 4.94 31.81 30.24
N TYR A 473 4.78 32.21 31.49
CA TYR A 473 4.58 33.61 31.86
C TYR A 473 5.95 34.23 32.15
N LEU A 474 6.16 35.47 31.70
CA LEU A 474 7.34 36.25 32.11
C LEU A 474 7.20 36.57 33.60
N GLN A 475 8.02 35.93 34.43
CA GLN A 475 7.99 36.13 35.86
C GLN A 475 8.75 37.41 36.22
N LEU A 476 8.39 38.06 37.33
CA LEU A 476 9.05 39.29 37.78
C LEU A 476 10.55 39.06 38.09
N SER A 477 10.92 37.82 38.43
CA SER A 477 12.28 37.36 38.67
C SER A 477 13.10 37.14 37.40
N ASP A 478 12.49 37.16 36.22
CA ASP A 478 13.22 36.96 34.97
C ASP A 478 14.17 38.14 34.71
N PRO A 479 15.40 37.88 34.21
CA PRO A 479 16.41 38.92 34.03
C PRO A 479 15.95 40.03 33.08
N LEU A 480 15.15 39.70 32.05
CA LEU A 480 14.59 40.68 31.13
C LEU A 480 13.57 41.62 31.82
N SER A 481 12.68 41.05 32.65
CA SER A 481 11.71 41.81 33.46
C SER A 481 12.43 42.76 34.42
N MET A 482 13.50 42.29 35.08
CA MET A 482 14.29 43.09 36.00
C MET A 482 15.01 44.24 35.31
N ILE A 483 15.57 44.02 34.11
CA ILE A 483 16.19 45.08 33.30
C ILE A 483 15.17 46.17 32.98
N PHE A 484 13.98 45.80 32.50
CA PHE A 484 12.93 46.78 32.21
C PHE A 484 12.49 47.56 33.45
N LEU A 485 12.39 46.89 34.60
CA LEU A 485 11.99 47.51 35.86
C LEU A 485 13.03 48.51 36.36
N ILE A 486 14.33 48.16 36.27
CA ILE A 486 15.43 49.07 36.61
C ILE A 486 15.48 50.26 35.66
N CYS A 487 15.36 50.04 34.35
CA CYS A 487 15.32 51.11 33.35
C CYS A 487 14.15 52.07 33.58
N ALA A 488 12.97 51.55 33.93
CA ALA A 488 11.81 52.39 34.24
C ALA A 488 12.06 53.26 35.48
N VAL A 489 12.61 52.67 36.54
CA VAL A 489 12.94 53.41 37.77
C VAL A 489 14.00 54.48 37.50
N THR A 490 15.07 54.16 36.77
CA THR A 490 16.13 55.14 36.47
C THR A 490 15.59 56.28 35.61
N LEU A 491 14.78 55.99 34.58
CA LEU A 491 14.15 57.04 33.77
C LEU A 491 13.24 57.94 34.61
N ILE A 492 12.41 57.39 35.50
CA ILE A 492 11.57 58.18 36.40
C ILE A 492 12.43 59.08 37.29
N THR A 493 13.54 58.58 37.84
CA THR A 493 14.44 59.39 38.67
C THR A 493 15.12 60.52 37.88
N ILE A 494 15.55 60.25 36.65
CA ILE A 494 16.17 61.26 35.77
C ILE A 494 15.14 62.33 35.40
N SER A 495 13.92 61.93 35.04
CA SER A 495 12.84 62.88 34.73
C SER A 495 12.52 63.80 35.91
N ILE A 496 12.42 63.26 37.13
CA ILE A 496 12.21 64.08 38.34
C ILE A 496 13.40 65.04 38.54
N GLY A 497 14.64 64.57 38.36
CA GLY A 497 15.84 65.41 38.46
C GLY A 497 15.85 66.55 37.44
N LEU A 498 15.48 66.29 36.18
CA LEU A 498 15.39 67.30 35.13
C LEU A 498 14.29 68.32 35.42
N ILE A 499 13.12 67.87 35.90
CA ILE A 499 12.02 68.78 36.28
C ILE A 499 12.47 69.73 37.39
N ILE A 500 13.19 69.24 38.39
CA ILE A 500 13.74 70.06 39.47
C ILE A 500 14.78 71.06 38.91
N LEU A 501 15.69 70.61 38.05
CA LEU A 501 16.73 71.44 37.45
C LEU A 501 16.15 72.58 36.59
N PHE A 502 15.18 72.27 35.73
CA PHE A 502 14.51 73.26 34.89
C PHE A 502 13.58 74.19 35.70
N GLY A 503 12.95 73.68 36.75
CA GLY A 503 12.17 74.49 37.69
C GLY A 503 13.02 75.55 38.41
N ILE A 504 14.24 75.20 38.81
CA ILE A 504 15.18 76.14 39.45
C ILE A 504 15.75 77.17 38.44
N ASN A 505 16.01 76.76 37.19
CA ASN A 505 16.68 77.59 36.18
C ASN A 505 15.76 78.23 35.14
N TYR A 506 14.45 78.30 35.40
CA TYR A 506 13.40 78.76 34.48
C TYR A 506 13.63 80.18 33.90
N ASN A 507 14.38 81.04 34.60
CA ASN A 507 14.65 82.41 34.18
C ASN A 507 15.91 82.58 33.28
N THR A 508 16.56 81.49 32.87
CA THR A 508 17.74 81.58 31.99
C THR A 508 17.34 81.71 30.50
N PRO A 509 17.98 82.62 29.73
CA PRO A 509 17.60 82.90 28.34
C PRO A 509 17.81 81.72 27.38
N VAL A 510 18.64 80.74 27.76
CA VAL A 510 18.91 79.50 26.99
C VAL A 510 17.68 78.58 26.94
N VAL A 511 16.75 78.69 27.89
CA VAL A 511 15.53 77.85 27.97
C VAL A 511 14.37 78.45 27.16
N LYS A 512 14.50 79.68 26.61
CA LYS A 512 13.36 80.40 26.01
C LYS A 512 13.21 80.29 24.50
N GLN A 513 14.24 80.02 23.67
CA GLN A 513 14.05 79.88 22.21
C GLN A 513 15.10 78.97 21.52
N PRO A 514 14.70 78.02 20.63
CA PRO A 514 15.63 77.24 19.81
C PRO A 514 16.05 78.00 18.53
N PHE A 515 17.36 78.06 18.27
CA PHE A 515 17.96 78.57 17.03
C PHE A 515 18.14 77.41 16.02
N THR A 516 17.73 77.59 14.76
CA THR A 516 17.78 76.52 13.75
C THR A 516 18.57 76.88 12.50
N MET A 517 19.51 76.00 12.15
CA MET A 517 20.51 76.18 11.08
C MET A 517 19.91 76.28 9.66
N SER A 518 18.71 75.73 9.43
CA SER A 518 18.06 75.68 8.12
C SER A 518 17.65 77.05 7.59
N GLY A 519 17.15 77.93 8.46
CA GLY A 519 16.74 79.29 8.08
C GLY A 519 17.91 80.16 7.61
N TYR A 520 19.06 80.03 8.29
CA TYR A 520 20.28 80.76 7.93
C TYR A 520 20.82 80.37 6.54
N GLN A 521 20.69 79.10 6.16
CA GLN A 521 21.15 78.65 4.84
C GLN A 521 20.32 79.27 3.70
N MET A 522 18.99 79.37 3.86
CA MET A 522 18.11 79.97 2.86
C MET A 522 18.38 81.46 2.67
N PHE A 523 18.71 82.17 3.75
CA PHE A 523 19.16 83.57 3.71
C PHE A 523 20.38 83.76 2.81
N GLU A 524 21.44 82.96 3.03
CA GLU A 524 22.70 83.10 2.31
C GLU A 524 22.52 82.86 0.80
N VAL A 525 21.64 81.93 0.40
CA VAL A 525 21.34 81.65 -1.01
C VAL A 525 20.64 82.83 -1.69
N MET A 526 19.70 83.48 -1.02
CA MET A 526 18.98 84.63 -1.58
C MET A 526 19.92 85.83 -1.76
N ARG A 527 20.75 86.14 -0.75
CA ARG A 527 21.77 87.21 -0.86
C ARG A 527 22.67 86.97 -2.07
N PHE A 528 23.17 85.74 -2.20
CA PHE A 528 24.03 85.36 -3.30
C PHE A 528 23.35 85.59 -4.67
N ALA A 529 22.08 85.23 -4.81
CA ALA A 529 21.34 85.42 -6.07
C ALA A 529 21.20 86.90 -6.45
N VAL A 530 20.90 87.79 -5.49
CA VAL A 530 20.77 89.24 -5.75
C VAL A 530 22.13 89.86 -6.11
N GLU A 531 23.19 89.47 -5.41
CA GLU A 531 24.56 89.93 -5.71
C GLU A 531 25.00 89.52 -7.12
N GLN A 532 24.63 88.31 -7.58
CA GLN A 532 24.90 87.86 -8.95
C GLN A 532 24.15 88.70 -9.99
N ILE A 533 22.90 89.10 -9.73
CA ILE A 533 22.14 89.98 -10.64
C ILE A 533 22.79 91.36 -10.70
N ASN A 534 23.11 91.95 -9.56
CA ASN A 534 23.71 93.30 -9.49
C ASN A 534 25.09 93.38 -10.15
N ASN A 535 25.82 92.28 -10.17
CA ASN A 535 27.15 92.20 -10.78
C ASN A 535 27.09 91.74 -12.26
N SER A 536 25.89 91.49 -12.80
CA SER A 536 25.69 91.09 -14.19
C SER A 536 25.70 92.30 -15.13
N SER A 537 26.46 92.20 -16.23
CA SER A 537 26.44 93.20 -17.30
C SER A 537 25.34 92.96 -18.34
N THR A 538 24.60 91.84 -18.25
CA THR A 538 23.57 91.43 -19.21
C THR A 538 22.15 91.53 -18.66
N ILE A 539 21.97 91.41 -17.35
CA ILE A 539 20.67 91.45 -16.67
C ILE A 539 20.60 92.77 -15.88
N LEU A 540 19.68 93.67 -16.25
CA LEU A 540 19.47 94.98 -15.61
C LEU A 540 20.72 95.90 -15.57
N PRO A 541 21.36 96.21 -16.73
CA PRO A 541 22.54 97.07 -16.75
C PRO A 541 22.20 98.47 -16.20
N ASN A 542 23.05 98.96 -15.29
CA ASN A 542 22.92 100.24 -14.56
C ASN A 542 21.76 100.32 -13.53
N ILE A 543 21.21 99.19 -13.10
CA ILE A 543 20.22 99.13 -12.01
C ILE A 543 20.74 98.15 -10.95
N SER A 544 20.75 98.55 -9.67
CA SER A 544 21.12 97.68 -8.54
C SER A 544 19.88 97.32 -7.73
N LEU A 545 19.66 96.03 -7.49
CA LEU A 545 18.61 95.52 -6.62
C LEU A 545 19.08 95.48 -5.15
N GLY A 546 18.25 95.96 -4.24
CA GLY A 546 18.37 95.74 -2.80
C GLY A 546 17.42 94.64 -2.30
N TYR A 547 17.66 94.17 -1.08
CA TYR A 547 16.75 93.24 -0.39
C TYR A 547 16.55 93.61 1.08
N GLU A 548 15.36 93.35 1.59
CA GLU A 548 15.02 93.39 3.03
C GLU A 548 14.42 92.04 3.44
N ILE A 549 14.75 91.60 4.66
CA ILE A 549 14.50 90.24 5.13
C ILE A 549 13.64 90.29 6.38
N PHE A 550 12.55 89.52 6.35
CA PHE A 550 11.67 89.41 7.49
C PHE A 550 11.49 87.95 7.88
N ASP A 551 11.69 87.69 9.17
CA ASP A 551 11.42 86.39 9.76
C ASP A 551 9.95 86.32 10.19
N PHE A 552 9.19 85.44 9.54
CA PHE A 552 7.80 85.19 9.86
C PHE A 552 7.71 83.86 10.61
N CYS A 553 8.01 83.87 11.91
CA CYS A 553 7.75 82.72 12.76
C CYS A 553 6.26 82.34 12.70
N LEU A 554 5.98 81.03 12.65
CA LEU A 554 4.69 80.31 12.45
C LEU A 554 3.47 80.71 13.32
N HIS A 555 3.43 81.89 13.92
CA HIS A 555 2.28 82.39 14.65
C HIS A 555 1.76 83.66 13.98
N ASN A 556 0.44 83.69 13.74
CA ASN A 556 -0.33 84.77 13.10
C ASN A 556 -0.25 86.15 13.79
N GLN A 557 0.69 86.35 14.71
CA GLN A 557 0.94 87.60 15.44
C GLN A 557 2.02 88.50 14.80
N ASN A 558 2.72 88.06 13.74
CA ASN A 558 3.72 88.87 13.03
C ASN A 558 3.17 89.62 11.79
N PHE A 559 1.85 89.87 11.75
CA PHE A 559 1.23 90.75 10.75
C PHE A 559 1.78 92.20 10.70
N PRO A 560 2.30 92.81 11.80
CA PRO A 560 2.82 94.19 11.75
C PRO A 560 3.97 94.40 10.75
N SER A 561 4.86 93.42 10.58
CA SER A 561 6.04 93.55 9.71
C SER A 561 5.68 93.68 8.22
N ILE A 562 4.57 93.06 7.81
CA ILE A 562 4.02 93.16 6.45
C ILE A 562 3.32 94.51 6.23
N LEU A 563 2.67 95.04 7.28
CA LEU A 563 2.03 96.35 7.23
C LEU A 563 3.05 97.50 7.22
N ASP A 564 4.16 97.38 7.96
CA ASP A 564 5.27 98.33 7.90
C ASP A 564 5.83 98.45 6.48
N PHE A 565 5.86 97.33 5.76
CA PHE A 565 6.45 97.23 4.42
C PHE A 565 5.64 97.92 3.31
N ILE A 566 4.31 97.90 3.38
CA ILE A 566 3.44 98.64 2.45
C ILE A 566 3.11 100.06 2.95
N SER A 567 3.54 100.40 4.17
CA SER A 567 3.37 101.73 4.74
C SER A 567 4.46 102.69 4.24
N ASP A 568 4.09 103.94 3.99
CA ASP A 568 5.05 105.03 3.83
C ASP A 568 5.05 105.85 5.12
N ASN A 569 6.18 105.87 5.84
CA ASN A 569 6.30 106.46 7.18
C ASN A 569 5.22 105.98 8.19
N GLY A 570 4.90 104.69 8.21
CA GLY A 570 3.99 104.08 9.20
C GLY A 570 2.50 104.34 8.94
N ARG A 571 2.10 104.80 7.74
CA ARG A 571 0.70 104.96 7.33
C ARG A 571 0.42 104.32 5.97
N ILE A 572 -0.74 103.68 5.84
CA ILE A 572 -1.24 103.05 4.59
C ILE A 572 -2.44 103.86 4.11
N ASN A 573 -2.37 104.44 2.91
CA ASN A 573 -3.41 105.32 2.36
C ASN A 573 -4.24 104.59 1.30
N VAL A 574 -5.54 104.37 1.55
CA VAL A 574 -6.40 103.44 0.78
C VAL A 574 -7.31 104.17 -0.23
N SER A 575 -7.00 105.41 -0.62
CA SER A 575 -7.85 106.18 -1.54
C SER A 575 -7.08 106.79 -2.72
N GLY A 576 -7.10 106.08 -3.86
CA GLY A 576 -7.14 106.64 -5.22
C GLY A 576 -5.89 107.37 -5.77
N LYS A 577 -5.27 106.71 -6.77
CA LYS A 577 -4.23 107.13 -7.73
C LYS A 577 -2.76 107.06 -7.28
N GLU A 578 -2.08 106.06 -7.86
CA GLU A 578 -0.62 105.81 -7.94
C GLU A 578 0.16 105.95 -6.64
N ASN A 579 0.17 104.86 -5.84
CA ASN A 579 1.15 104.68 -4.79
C ASN A 579 2.53 104.40 -5.41
N LYS A 580 3.51 105.26 -5.12
CA LYS A 580 4.92 105.06 -5.51
C LYS A 580 5.58 104.13 -4.50
N HIS A 581 5.49 102.82 -4.72
CA HIS A 581 6.23 101.86 -3.90
C HIS A 581 7.62 101.62 -4.48
N ASN A 582 8.64 101.57 -3.62
CA ASN A 582 10.02 101.23 -4.01
C ASN A 582 10.22 99.72 -4.22
N VAL A 583 9.17 98.94 -4.01
CA VAL A 583 9.16 97.47 -4.04
C VAL A 583 8.61 97.04 -5.38
N ILE A 584 9.38 96.23 -6.09
CA ILE A 584 9.04 95.77 -7.44
C ILE A 584 8.55 94.31 -7.48
N GLY A 585 8.70 93.57 -6.37
CA GLY A 585 8.23 92.20 -6.26
C GLY A 585 8.54 91.55 -4.92
N LEU A 586 7.76 90.52 -4.60
CA LEU A 586 7.87 89.71 -3.38
C LEU A 586 8.29 88.27 -3.74
N VAL A 587 9.26 87.73 -3.01
CA VAL A 587 9.69 86.33 -3.14
C VAL A 587 9.39 85.56 -1.84
N GLY A 588 8.60 84.50 -1.94
CA GLY A 588 8.05 83.75 -0.80
C GLY A 588 6.56 84.01 -0.57
N PRO A 589 5.94 83.43 0.48
CA PRO A 589 6.52 82.61 1.55
C PRO A 589 6.66 81.13 1.16
N TYR A 590 7.34 80.36 2.02
CA TYR A 590 7.59 78.93 1.82
C TYR A 590 6.30 78.09 1.76
N GLY A 591 5.41 78.26 2.74
CA GLY A 591 4.19 77.46 2.86
C GLY A 591 3.00 78.02 2.08
N SER A 592 2.14 77.12 1.61
CA SER A 592 0.98 77.48 0.79
C SER A 592 -0.10 78.24 1.55
N THR A 593 -0.26 77.96 2.85
CA THR A 593 -1.26 78.62 3.72
C THR A 593 -0.90 80.08 3.93
N GLU A 594 0.37 80.35 4.19
CA GLU A 594 0.93 81.68 4.39
C GLU A 594 0.86 82.48 3.09
N ALA A 595 1.16 81.83 1.94
CA ALA A 595 1.08 82.46 0.64
C ALA A 595 -0.36 82.92 0.31
N LEU A 596 -1.36 82.08 0.60
CA LEU A 596 -2.77 82.41 0.42
C LEU A 596 -3.24 83.53 1.35
N ALA A 597 -2.69 83.61 2.56
CA ALA A 597 -3.07 84.62 3.55
C ALA A 597 -2.59 86.04 3.18
N ILE A 598 -1.39 86.17 2.59
CA ILE A 598 -0.78 87.48 2.32
C ILE A 598 -0.98 87.97 0.88
N ALA A 599 -1.18 87.06 -0.08
CA ALA A 599 -1.30 87.40 -1.50
C ALA A 599 -2.34 88.51 -1.79
N PRO A 600 -3.53 88.54 -1.16
CA PRO A 600 -4.51 89.60 -1.40
C PRO A 600 -4.00 91.01 -1.04
N LEU A 601 -3.11 91.15 -0.05
CA LEU A 601 -2.60 92.46 0.40
C LEU A 601 -1.68 93.10 -0.65
N PHE A 602 -0.82 92.29 -1.29
CA PHE A 602 0.12 92.76 -2.30
C PHE A 602 -0.51 92.89 -3.69
N MET A 603 -1.55 92.09 -3.97
CA MET A 603 -2.31 92.20 -5.21
C MET A 603 -3.14 93.50 -5.30
N MET A 604 -3.53 94.10 -4.17
CA MET A 604 -4.24 95.40 -4.17
C MET A 604 -3.42 96.52 -4.83
N ASP A 605 -2.09 96.48 -4.69
CA ASP A 605 -1.16 97.48 -5.27
C ASP A 605 -0.40 96.95 -6.50
N PHE A 606 -0.88 95.85 -7.13
CA PHE A 606 -0.28 95.21 -8.31
C PHE A 606 1.19 94.76 -8.15
N ILE A 607 1.66 94.51 -6.92
CA ILE A 607 3.02 94.01 -6.69
C ILE A 607 3.05 92.49 -7.00
N PRO A 608 3.90 92.03 -7.93
CA PRO A 608 3.98 90.61 -8.28
C PRO A 608 4.61 89.80 -7.16
N MET A 609 4.02 88.64 -6.85
CA MET A 609 4.50 87.71 -5.84
C MET A 609 4.89 86.38 -6.49
N ILE A 610 6.10 85.89 -6.18
CA ILE A 610 6.66 84.64 -6.69
C ILE A 610 7.04 83.78 -5.49
N SER A 611 6.36 82.66 -5.27
CA SER A 611 6.79 81.67 -4.29
C SER A 611 7.65 80.59 -4.94
N TYR A 612 8.69 80.16 -4.23
CA TYR A 612 9.62 79.12 -4.67
C TYR A 612 9.28 77.72 -4.10
N ALA A 613 8.31 77.62 -3.17
CA ALA A 613 7.99 76.36 -2.50
C ALA A 613 6.49 76.11 -2.26
N SER A 614 5.63 77.13 -2.42
CA SER A 614 4.19 76.95 -2.27
C SER A 614 3.60 76.20 -3.47
N SER A 615 2.81 75.16 -3.22
CA SER A 615 2.33 74.21 -4.23
C SER A 615 0.82 73.96 -4.18
N SER A 616 0.07 74.68 -3.34
CA SER A 616 -1.40 74.53 -3.31
C SER A 616 -2.03 74.91 -4.64
N TYR A 617 -2.99 74.10 -5.07
CA TYR A 617 -3.79 74.34 -6.27
C TYR A 617 -4.56 75.67 -6.22
N ASP A 618 -4.98 76.12 -5.02
CA ASP A 618 -5.74 77.36 -4.85
C ASP A 618 -4.96 78.60 -5.32
N LEU A 619 -3.63 78.58 -5.26
CA LEU A 619 -2.77 79.65 -5.77
C LEU A 619 -2.72 79.73 -7.31
N SER A 620 -3.12 78.65 -7.99
CA SER A 620 -3.22 78.61 -9.46
C SER A 620 -4.62 78.97 -9.97
N ASN A 621 -5.62 79.08 -9.08
CA ASN A 621 -6.98 79.40 -9.45
C ASN A 621 -7.18 80.91 -9.66
N LYS A 622 -6.98 81.37 -10.89
CA LYS A 622 -7.11 82.79 -11.28
C LYS A 622 -8.55 83.35 -11.18
N GLN A 623 -9.55 82.55 -10.80
CA GLN A 623 -10.93 83.02 -10.63
C GLN A 623 -11.18 83.75 -9.28
N LEU A 624 -10.31 83.60 -8.28
CA LEU A 624 -10.47 84.26 -6.96
C LEU A 624 -10.14 85.77 -6.97
N CYS A 625 -9.52 86.30 -8.03
CA CYS A 625 -9.10 87.71 -8.11
C CYS A 625 -9.92 88.52 -9.13
N THR A 626 -11.24 88.41 -9.10
CA THR A 626 -12.13 89.40 -9.75
C THR A 626 -12.73 90.31 -8.67
N VAL A 627 -12.30 91.57 -8.65
CA VAL A 627 -12.86 92.62 -7.80
C VAL A 627 -14.30 92.91 -8.28
N LEU A 628 -15.30 92.38 -7.56
CA LEU A 628 -16.70 92.81 -7.69
C LEU A 628 -16.97 93.92 -6.67
N PRO A 629 -17.40 95.12 -7.07
CA PRO A 629 -17.88 96.10 -6.13
C PRO A 629 -19.32 95.75 -5.69
N THR A 630 -19.51 95.82 -4.38
CA THR A 630 -20.76 96.02 -3.64
C THR A 630 -21.67 94.81 -3.33
N HIS A 631 -21.82 94.67 -2.01
CA HIS A 631 -22.93 94.12 -1.22
C HIS A 631 -23.15 92.61 -1.07
N SER A 632 -23.13 92.23 0.22
CA SER A 632 -23.73 91.09 0.90
C SER A 632 -22.86 89.84 1.10
N ILE A 633 -22.42 89.73 2.35
CA ILE A 633 -21.78 88.59 2.99
C ILE A 633 -22.75 87.40 3.03
N LYS A 634 -22.30 86.21 2.62
CA LYS A 634 -22.75 84.95 3.22
C LYS A 634 -21.53 84.08 3.53
N SER A 635 -21.46 83.69 4.79
CA SER A 635 -20.44 82.84 5.38
C SER A 635 -20.52 81.41 4.87
N SER A 636 -19.36 80.80 4.63
CA SER A 636 -19.19 79.37 4.83
C SER A 636 -17.78 79.11 5.34
N THR A 637 -17.69 78.90 6.64
CA THR A 637 -16.59 78.25 7.36
C THR A 637 -16.24 76.92 6.71
N VAL A 638 -14.97 76.75 6.33
CA VAL A 638 -14.35 75.43 6.18
C VAL A 638 -13.14 75.41 7.10
N ALA A 639 -13.25 74.56 8.12
CA ALA A 639 -12.17 74.23 9.03
C ALA A 639 -11.16 73.32 8.30
N CYS A 640 -9.88 73.64 8.39
CA CYS A 640 -8.82 72.68 8.12
C CYS A 640 -8.23 72.22 9.46
N GLN A 641 -8.48 70.95 9.77
CA GLN A 641 -7.92 70.22 10.91
C GLN A 641 -6.43 69.93 10.72
N ASP A 642 -5.80 69.75 11.87
CA ASP A 642 -4.38 69.56 12.13
C ASP A 642 -3.64 68.58 11.20
N ALA A 643 -2.56 69.07 10.60
CA ALA A 643 -1.39 68.26 10.26
C ALA A 643 -0.21 68.76 11.10
N THR A 644 0.16 67.97 12.09
CA THR A 644 1.28 68.19 13.00
C THR A 644 2.63 68.10 12.30
N GLN A 645 3.38 69.20 12.40
CA GLN A 645 4.82 69.29 12.68
C GLN A 645 5.82 68.71 11.65
N LEU A 646 6.25 69.58 10.75
CA LEU A 646 7.67 69.79 10.47
C LEU A 646 7.97 71.26 10.79
N GLU A 647 8.80 71.50 11.81
CA GLU A 647 9.28 72.84 12.16
C GLU A 647 10.24 73.33 11.06
N THR A 648 9.69 74.03 10.07
CA THR A 648 10.47 74.81 9.11
C THR A 648 10.04 76.27 9.18
N TYR A 649 11.03 77.14 9.34
CA TYR A 649 10.86 78.56 9.64
C TYR A 649 10.49 79.31 8.34
N PRO A 650 9.31 79.95 8.26
CA PRO A 650 8.92 80.69 7.09
C PRO A 650 9.70 82.01 7.01
N HIS A 651 10.46 82.20 5.94
CA HIS A 651 11.12 83.46 5.65
C HIS A 651 10.48 84.12 4.42
N MET A 652 10.29 85.44 4.50
CA MET A 652 9.67 86.25 3.46
C MET A 652 10.66 87.33 3.01
N TRP A 653 10.77 87.53 1.69
CA TRP A 653 11.85 88.30 1.10
C TRP A 653 11.29 89.34 0.13
N PHE A 654 11.77 90.57 0.24
CA PHE A 654 11.32 91.66 -0.61
C PHE A 654 12.47 92.22 -1.46
N CYS A 655 12.20 92.46 -2.74
CA CYS A 655 13.15 93.08 -3.66
C CYS A 655 12.80 94.55 -3.91
N LYS A 656 13.80 95.43 -3.73
CA LYS A 656 13.69 96.89 -3.89
C LYS A 656 14.63 97.36 -5.01
N MET A 657 14.22 98.36 -5.79
CA MET A 657 15.11 99.04 -6.76
C MET A 657 15.94 100.14 -6.10
#